data_AF-A0A2E3C5U9-F1
#
_entry.id   AF-A0A2E3C5U9-F1
#
_cell.length_a   1.000
_cell.length_b   1.000
_cell.length_c   1.000
_cell.angle_alpha   90.00
_cell.angle_beta   90.00
_cell.angle_gamma   90.00
#
_symmetry.space_group_name_H-M   'P 1'
#
loop_
_entity.id
_entity.type
_entity.pdbx_description
1 polymer ?
#
loop_
_entity_poly.entity_id
_entity_poly.type
_entity_poly.pdbx_seq_one_letter_code
_entity_poly.pdbx_strand_id
1 'polypeptide(L)'
;MTDWTGYLQHFTEEGFSEQGISNLVGENPDSDSILLVQQTILDAKKLISTLDAAPKSLYDAATGMKKRLLQHPSELEEIRARFNAMVVATAPWIATADKMKEQWSMEGRSIELAAWLRRLSSIDHNSPKETMAVIQAIENIAPRDQVRKAIESLESKQREREGILRDMTNILERKGWKIQFTENASLSQKFEEAAQWLELEDRIDILEKNILSFEKRRPKSANLGLEIIEISRINGDFDAIKKLELAVKDELIDIQESNKEIYQRLEFWSTKGLIIFDSNDLTHEQLWELEENQEEFENHWTLTEKNTNILRELLNDTNLKYPDWFGRVDSHEKMIEKINEVSGLQELMTNEIRNEIEKWENNGLSLEFFNTLTLEKNIWEVNQEINKFKSLAEMAISMLDSIECLDYSLNNYRINEMRESIIQDWHIHSTLQFEMEEIDKIYRRQNRHLVMLHQRAENISMDISESDDWTLAEFEDRLFDAEINRSRELEKQSKRAREKIEGISIIEEEIEISIDVEKTEVIEEEDWVEKKAADGKPFFYNERTKESTWKIPEFYNQRKETNENNKEEKDDVKLIENNEDSLEEILDSELNEYDDTEFEEIEEESDLTEIKNVQTPLRKRLGMKNKDPLSIESARQRDLRIQRLLRLMPLIESKFDIDEQMDLVKELDPLLDNIEKWVRVRSEHRRCWDDSGGLIQKIDRLQEVLDKVPGPGIQLPIGFDKKPLPSTTDELVAEIKDFSNNTLVSTSGGIIAL
;
A
#
# COMPACT_ATOMS: atom_id res chain seq x y z
N MET A 1 -15.09 129.29 -11.71
CA MET A 1 -15.43 128.08 -10.93
C MET A 1 -16.75 127.58 -11.45
N THR A 2 -16.70 126.69 -12.42
CA THR A 2 -17.83 125.88 -12.86
C THR A 2 -18.23 124.94 -11.73
N ASP A 3 -19.53 124.83 -11.47
CA ASP A 3 -20.12 124.13 -10.31
C ASP A 3 -19.95 122.61 -10.47
N TRP A 4 -18.77 122.09 -10.12
CA TRP A 4 -18.39 120.67 -10.28
C TRP A 4 -19.29 119.72 -9.49
N THR A 5 -19.79 120.18 -8.35
CA THR A 5 -20.80 119.48 -7.53
C THR A 5 -22.09 119.21 -8.31
N GLY A 6 -22.52 120.14 -9.17
CA GLY A 6 -23.68 119.95 -10.05
C GLY A 6 -23.42 118.94 -11.18
N TYR A 7 -22.20 118.88 -11.71
CA TYR A 7 -21.81 117.87 -12.70
C TYR A 7 -21.70 116.47 -12.09
N LEU A 8 -21.11 116.35 -10.89
CA LEU A 8 -21.06 115.09 -10.15
C LEU A 8 -22.46 114.55 -9.87
N GLN A 9 -23.37 115.41 -9.41
CA GLN A 9 -24.75 115.02 -9.13
C GLN A 9 -25.48 114.58 -10.40
N HIS A 10 -25.26 115.27 -11.53
CA HIS A 10 -25.82 114.87 -12.82
C HIS A 10 -25.33 113.47 -13.26
N PHE A 11 -24.05 113.15 -13.10
CA PHE A 11 -23.51 111.86 -13.53
C PHE A 11 -23.89 110.70 -12.59
N THR A 12 -24.08 110.96 -11.29
CA THR A 12 -24.59 109.95 -10.36
C THR A 12 -26.08 109.68 -10.57
N GLU A 13 -26.88 110.69 -10.93
CA GLU A 13 -28.28 110.53 -11.37
C GLU A 13 -28.39 109.67 -12.64
N GLU A 14 -27.37 109.69 -13.50
CA GLU A 14 -27.26 108.85 -14.70
C GLU A 14 -26.73 107.43 -14.42
N GLY A 15 -26.48 107.09 -13.14
CA GLY A 15 -26.18 105.73 -12.68
C GLY A 15 -24.70 105.41 -12.49
N PHE A 16 -23.79 106.38 -12.63
CA PHE A 16 -22.36 106.19 -12.39
C PHE A 16 -21.99 106.34 -10.90
N SER A 17 -21.00 105.59 -10.43
CA SER A 17 -20.52 105.67 -9.04
C SER A 17 -19.78 106.98 -8.78
N GLU A 18 -20.13 107.68 -7.69
CA GLU A 18 -19.48 108.92 -7.23
C GLU A 18 -17.97 108.72 -7.01
N GLN A 19 -17.58 107.59 -6.43
CA GLN A 19 -16.17 107.21 -6.24
C GLN A 19 -15.47 106.95 -7.58
N GLY A 20 -16.17 106.34 -8.54
CA GLY A 20 -15.63 106.08 -9.88
C GLY A 20 -15.37 107.35 -10.68
N ILE A 21 -16.26 108.34 -10.60
CA ILE A 21 -16.10 109.63 -11.26
C ILE A 21 -14.99 110.45 -10.58
N SER A 22 -14.92 110.42 -9.25
CA SER A 22 -13.88 111.11 -8.48
C SER A 22 -12.47 110.59 -8.84
N ASN A 23 -12.32 109.28 -9.03
CA ASN A 23 -11.06 108.67 -9.47
C ASN A 23 -10.65 109.08 -10.89
N LEU A 24 -11.61 109.43 -11.77
CA LEU A 24 -11.34 109.83 -13.16
C LEU A 24 -10.86 111.29 -13.27
N VAL A 25 -11.27 112.12 -12.32
CA VAL A 25 -11.01 113.58 -12.31
C VAL A 25 -9.67 113.91 -11.66
N GLY A 26 -9.23 113.10 -10.69
CA GLY A 26 -8.02 113.34 -9.89
C GLY A 26 -8.23 114.38 -8.77
N GLU A 27 -7.19 114.59 -7.96
CA GLU A 27 -7.28 115.40 -6.73
C GLU A 27 -7.45 116.93 -6.96
N ASN A 28 -7.17 117.45 -8.18
CA ASN A 28 -7.34 118.87 -8.55
C ASN A 28 -7.95 119.02 -9.97
N PRO A 29 -9.23 119.44 -10.10
CA PRO A 29 -9.88 119.56 -11.40
C PRO A 29 -9.57 120.89 -12.12
N ASP A 30 -8.92 120.82 -13.28
CA ASP A 30 -8.79 121.92 -14.24
C ASP A 30 -9.91 121.82 -15.31
N SER A 31 -10.14 122.89 -16.10
CA SER A 31 -11.17 122.88 -17.15
C SER A 31 -11.00 121.74 -18.16
N ASP A 32 -9.75 121.37 -18.45
CA ASP A 32 -9.41 120.34 -19.41
C ASP A 32 -9.66 118.93 -18.86
N SER A 33 -9.48 118.71 -17.54
CA SER A 33 -9.80 117.42 -16.91
C SER A 33 -11.31 117.20 -16.80
N ILE A 34 -12.08 118.26 -16.53
CA ILE A 34 -13.56 118.20 -16.56
C ILE A 34 -14.07 117.87 -17.97
N LEU A 35 -13.47 118.46 -19.00
CA LEU A 35 -13.82 118.19 -20.40
C LEU A 35 -13.47 116.75 -20.80
N LEU A 36 -12.31 116.24 -20.37
CA LEU A 36 -11.93 114.85 -20.57
C LEU A 36 -12.90 113.89 -19.87
N VAL A 37 -13.29 114.17 -18.62
CA VAL A 37 -14.28 113.38 -17.87
C VAL A 37 -15.64 113.38 -18.56
N GLN A 38 -16.07 114.53 -19.08
CA GLN A 38 -17.31 114.62 -19.84
C GLN A 38 -17.23 113.79 -21.13
N GLN A 39 -16.10 113.82 -21.84
CA GLN A 39 -15.89 113.00 -23.04
C GLN A 39 -15.87 111.50 -22.72
N THR A 40 -15.16 111.08 -21.67
CA THR A 40 -15.10 109.66 -21.28
C THR A 40 -16.46 109.14 -20.82
N ILE A 41 -17.25 109.94 -20.09
CA ILE A 41 -18.61 109.55 -19.70
C ILE A 41 -19.54 109.48 -20.91
N LEU A 42 -19.44 110.42 -21.86
CA LEU A 42 -20.20 110.36 -23.11
C LEU A 42 -19.86 109.10 -23.92
N ASP A 43 -18.58 108.73 -23.98
CA ASP A 43 -18.13 107.52 -24.67
C ASP A 43 -18.46 106.24 -23.89
N ALA A 44 -18.49 106.30 -22.55
CA ALA A 44 -18.99 105.23 -21.71
C ALA A 44 -20.49 104.99 -21.94
N LYS A 45 -21.31 106.05 -22.08
CA LYS A 45 -22.73 105.93 -22.44
C LYS A 45 -22.93 105.28 -23.81
N LYS A 46 -22.12 105.66 -24.80
CA LYS A 46 -22.13 104.99 -26.11
C LYS A 46 -21.79 103.51 -25.97
N LEU A 47 -20.78 103.16 -25.18
CA LEU A 47 -20.42 101.76 -24.93
C LEU A 47 -21.53 101.01 -24.18
N ILE A 48 -22.18 101.62 -23.18
CA ILE A 48 -23.32 101.03 -22.48
C ILE A 48 -24.46 100.73 -23.45
N SER A 49 -24.77 101.66 -24.36
CA SER A 49 -25.76 101.42 -25.42
C SER A 49 -25.38 100.22 -26.31
N THR A 50 -24.10 100.02 -26.62
CA THR A 50 -23.65 98.85 -27.38
C THR A 50 -23.69 97.55 -26.57
N LEU A 51 -23.39 97.62 -25.27
CA LEU A 51 -23.48 96.47 -24.35
C LEU A 51 -24.94 96.04 -24.14
N ASP A 52 -25.88 96.99 -24.10
CA ASP A 52 -27.32 96.71 -24.01
C ASP A 52 -27.87 96.09 -25.31
N ALA A 53 -27.19 96.33 -26.44
CA ALA A 53 -27.51 95.74 -27.74
C ALA A 53 -26.66 94.48 -28.05
N ALA A 54 -25.95 93.93 -27.07
CA ALA A 54 -25.10 92.76 -27.26
C ALA A 54 -25.91 91.52 -27.72
N PRO A 55 -25.29 90.61 -28.51
CA PRO A 55 -25.93 89.36 -28.88
C PRO A 55 -26.24 88.51 -27.63
N LYS A 56 -27.27 87.66 -27.74
CA LYS A 56 -27.75 86.84 -26.60
C LYS A 56 -26.64 85.99 -25.97
N SER A 57 -25.72 85.47 -26.77
CA SER A 57 -24.55 84.69 -26.33
C SER A 57 -23.57 85.46 -25.45
N LEU A 58 -23.60 86.80 -25.48
CA LEU A 58 -22.74 87.67 -24.67
C LEU A 58 -23.51 88.45 -23.61
N TYR A 59 -24.81 88.22 -23.42
CA TYR A 59 -25.65 89.05 -22.56
C TYR A 59 -25.14 89.08 -21.10
N ASP A 60 -24.77 87.94 -20.54
CA ASP A 60 -24.27 87.85 -19.16
C ASP A 60 -22.90 88.53 -18.99
N ALA A 61 -22.00 88.35 -19.97
CA ALA A 61 -20.72 89.05 -19.99
C ALA A 61 -20.89 90.57 -20.16
N ALA A 62 -21.79 91.00 -21.06
CA ALA A 62 -22.08 92.40 -21.34
C ALA A 62 -22.74 93.11 -20.15
N THR A 63 -23.64 92.44 -19.43
CA THR A 63 -24.24 92.98 -18.19
C THR A 63 -23.21 93.08 -17.08
N GLY A 64 -22.30 92.11 -16.93
CA GLY A 64 -21.16 92.19 -16.02
C GLY A 64 -20.23 93.37 -16.34
N MET A 65 -19.89 93.54 -17.62
CA MET A 65 -19.08 94.67 -18.12
C MET A 65 -19.78 96.02 -17.93
N LYS A 66 -21.09 96.10 -18.15
CA LYS A 66 -21.91 97.29 -17.90
C LYS A 66 -21.87 97.70 -16.43
N LYS A 67 -22.09 96.74 -15.52
CA LYS A 67 -21.99 96.99 -14.06
C LYS A 67 -20.60 97.51 -13.69
N ARG A 68 -19.54 96.90 -14.24
CA ARG A 68 -18.16 97.32 -14.00
C ARG A 68 -17.87 98.73 -14.53
N LEU A 69 -18.36 99.07 -15.72
CA LEU A 69 -18.19 100.39 -16.33
C LEU A 69 -18.93 101.50 -15.57
N LEU A 70 -20.11 101.21 -15.01
CA LEU A 70 -20.84 102.14 -14.14
C LEU A 70 -20.11 102.40 -12.81
N GLN A 71 -19.37 101.41 -12.30
CA GLN A 71 -18.58 101.53 -11.09
C GLN A 71 -17.19 102.18 -11.32
N HIS A 72 -16.55 101.86 -12.45
CA HIS A 72 -15.20 102.28 -12.79
C HIS A 72 -15.13 102.84 -14.23
N PRO A 73 -15.53 104.10 -14.46
CA PRO A 73 -15.52 104.71 -15.80
C PRO A 73 -14.11 104.88 -16.39
N SER A 74 -13.07 104.83 -15.56
CA SER A 74 -11.66 104.93 -15.98
C SER A 74 -11.18 103.69 -16.77
N GLU A 75 -11.84 102.55 -16.62
CA GLU A 75 -11.53 101.30 -17.33
C GLU A 75 -12.18 101.21 -18.72
N LEU A 76 -12.71 102.32 -19.24
CA LEU A 76 -13.48 102.38 -20.49
C LEU A 76 -12.80 101.64 -21.65
N GLU A 77 -11.53 101.93 -21.92
CA GLU A 77 -10.82 101.34 -23.06
C GLU A 77 -10.47 99.86 -22.84
N GLU A 78 -10.25 99.43 -21.60
CA GLU A 78 -10.02 98.01 -21.28
C GLU A 78 -11.30 97.20 -21.47
N ILE A 79 -12.42 97.70 -20.95
CA ILE A 79 -13.74 97.07 -21.12
C ILE A 79 -14.13 97.05 -22.61
N ARG A 80 -13.87 98.14 -23.34
CA ARG A 80 -14.09 98.20 -24.79
C ARG A 80 -13.23 97.19 -25.54
N ALA A 81 -11.93 97.12 -25.27
CA ALA A 81 -11.03 96.17 -25.91
C ALA A 81 -11.44 94.72 -25.62
N ARG A 82 -11.80 94.41 -24.38
CA ARG A 82 -12.27 93.08 -23.97
C ARG A 82 -13.59 92.70 -24.62
N PHE A 83 -14.56 93.62 -24.66
CA PHE A 83 -15.83 93.39 -25.34
C PHE A 83 -15.62 93.20 -26.85
N ASN A 84 -14.81 94.03 -27.49
CA ASN A 84 -14.49 93.88 -28.91
C ASN A 84 -13.78 92.56 -29.20
N ALA A 85 -12.85 92.12 -28.36
CA ALA A 85 -12.21 90.81 -28.47
C ALA A 85 -13.24 89.67 -28.36
N MET A 86 -14.19 89.78 -27.43
CA MET A 86 -15.30 88.82 -27.31
C MET A 86 -16.23 88.86 -28.53
N VAL A 87 -16.55 90.04 -29.08
CA VAL A 87 -17.40 90.16 -30.28
C VAL A 87 -16.69 89.58 -31.51
N VAL A 88 -15.39 89.82 -31.67
CA VAL A 88 -14.60 89.23 -32.77
C VAL A 88 -14.53 87.72 -32.63
N ALA A 89 -14.37 87.20 -31.41
CA ALA A 89 -14.40 85.77 -31.16
C ALA A 89 -15.80 85.20 -31.45
N THR A 90 -16.85 85.83 -30.92
CA THR A 90 -18.19 85.23 -30.83
C THR A 90 -19.17 85.58 -31.95
N ALA A 91 -18.93 86.66 -32.69
CA ALA A 91 -19.79 87.16 -33.74
C ALA A 91 -18.99 88.05 -34.71
N PRO A 92 -17.98 87.49 -35.42
CA PRO A 92 -17.04 88.28 -36.23
C PRO A 92 -17.71 89.08 -37.36
N TRP A 93 -18.89 88.64 -37.81
CA TRP A 93 -19.71 89.35 -38.80
C TRP A 93 -20.23 90.71 -38.31
N ILE A 94 -20.36 90.93 -36.99
CA ILE A 94 -20.80 92.22 -36.43
C ILE A 94 -19.76 93.29 -36.69
N ALA A 95 -18.49 93.00 -36.36
CA ALA A 95 -17.37 93.92 -36.58
C ALA A 95 -17.23 94.30 -38.07
N THR A 96 -17.42 93.34 -38.97
CA THR A 96 -17.36 93.60 -40.42
C THR A 96 -18.59 94.34 -40.94
N ALA A 97 -19.77 94.09 -40.38
CA ALA A 97 -20.98 94.81 -40.75
C ALA A 97 -20.94 96.27 -40.29
N ASP A 98 -20.38 96.55 -39.11
CA ASP A 98 -20.19 97.91 -38.62
C ASP A 98 -19.21 98.69 -39.48
N LYS A 99 -18.09 98.06 -39.90
CA LYS A 99 -17.11 98.66 -40.81
C LYS A 99 -17.73 99.03 -42.17
N MET A 100 -18.64 98.20 -42.69
CA MET A 100 -19.23 98.38 -44.02
C MET A 100 -20.61 99.07 -44.00
N LYS A 101 -21.09 99.48 -42.82
CA LYS A 101 -22.44 100.02 -42.60
C LYS A 101 -22.79 101.19 -43.52
N GLU A 102 -21.85 102.11 -43.72
CA GLU A 102 -22.03 103.27 -44.60
C GLU A 102 -22.22 102.85 -46.07
N GLN A 103 -21.41 101.89 -46.54
CA GLN A 103 -21.46 101.41 -47.93
C GLN A 103 -22.77 100.66 -48.21
N TRP A 104 -23.20 99.79 -47.28
CA TRP A 104 -24.49 99.14 -47.33
C TRP A 104 -25.67 100.13 -47.31
N SER A 105 -25.52 101.27 -46.62
CA SER A 105 -26.51 102.35 -46.60
C SER A 105 -26.55 103.10 -47.94
N MET A 106 -25.41 103.34 -48.59
CA MET A 106 -25.33 103.99 -49.90
C MET A 106 -26.00 103.15 -51.00
N GLU A 107 -25.98 101.83 -50.88
CA GLU A 107 -26.71 100.91 -51.77
C GLU A 107 -28.21 100.77 -51.43
N GLY A 108 -28.69 101.38 -50.35
CA GLY A 108 -30.08 101.24 -49.90
C GLY A 108 -30.44 99.88 -49.28
N ARG A 109 -29.44 99.06 -48.92
CA ARG A 109 -29.60 97.68 -48.42
C ARG A 109 -29.38 97.54 -46.90
N SER A 110 -29.42 98.65 -46.16
CA SER A 110 -29.23 98.66 -44.69
C SER A 110 -30.26 97.81 -43.94
N ILE A 111 -31.51 97.76 -44.42
CA ILE A 111 -32.57 96.91 -43.86
C ILE A 111 -32.25 95.43 -44.05
N GLU A 112 -31.69 95.06 -45.21
CA GLU A 112 -31.27 93.69 -45.48
C GLU A 112 -30.11 93.28 -44.56
N LEU A 113 -29.11 94.17 -44.40
CA LEU A 113 -28.00 93.96 -43.46
C LEU A 113 -28.47 93.73 -42.03
N ALA A 114 -29.40 94.56 -41.55
CA ALA A 114 -30.00 94.38 -40.24
C ALA A 114 -30.80 93.07 -40.13
N ALA A 115 -31.44 92.60 -41.20
CA ALA A 115 -32.15 91.32 -41.21
C ALA A 115 -31.19 90.13 -41.13
N TRP A 116 -30.07 90.15 -41.87
CA TRP A 116 -29.06 89.08 -41.77
C TRP A 116 -28.36 89.07 -40.42
N LEU A 117 -28.04 90.22 -39.84
CA LEU A 117 -27.44 90.28 -38.49
C LEU A 117 -28.36 89.71 -37.42
N ARG A 118 -29.67 89.94 -37.49
CA ARG A 118 -30.64 89.28 -36.59
C ARG A 118 -30.64 87.76 -36.76
N ARG A 119 -30.59 87.27 -38.00
CA ARG A 119 -30.53 85.81 -38.29
C ARG A 119 -29.21 85.18 -37.80
N LEU A 120 -28.10 85.89 -37.92
CA LEU A 120 -26.80 85.45 -37.42
C LEU A 120 -26.69 85.55 -35.89
N SER A 121 -27.45 86.43 -35.23
CA SER A 121 -27.42 86.59 -33.77
C SER A 121 -27.94 85.38 -32.98
N SER A 122 -28.66 84.46 -33.64
CA SER A 122 -29.10 83.19 -33.06
C SER A 122 -28.14 82.03 -33.33
N ILE A 123 -27.06 82.27 -34.05
CA ILE A 123 -26.07 81.25 -34.40
C ILE A 123 -24.90 81.38 -33.44
N ASP A 124 -24.57 80.28 -32.76
CA ASP A 124 -23.32 80.18 -32.02
C ASP A 124 -22.18 80.10 -33.04
N HIS A 125 -21.26 81.06 -32.96
CA HIS A 125 -20.05 81.03 -33.76
C HIS A 125 -19.26 79.74 -33.55
N ASN A 126 -18.66 79.31 -34.65
CA ASN A 126 -17.67 78.25 -34.68
C ASN A 126 -16.44 78.75 -35.45
N SER A 127 -15.41 77.89 -35.54
CA SER A 127 -14.09 78.10 -36.16
C SER A 127 -14.01 79.25 -37.19
N PRO A 128 -12.96 80.10 -37.16
CA PRO A 128 -12.78 81.24 -38.09
C PRO A 128 -12.91 80.88 -39.57
N LYS A 129 -12.63 79.62 -39.95
CA LYS A 129 -12.76 79.12 -41.32
C LYS A 129 -14.20 79.05 -41.81
N GLU A 130 -15.15 78.79 -40.92
CA GLU A 130 -16.56 78.58 -41.26
C GLU A 130 -17.32 79.89 -41.38
N THR A 131 -16.91 80.89 -40.60
CA THR A 131 -17.49 82.24 -40.63
C THR A 131 -16.91 83.10 -41.76
N MET A 132 -15.75 82.72 -42.31
CA MET A 132 -15.06 83.43 -43.41
C MET A 132 -15.96 83.73 -44.61
N ALA A 133 -16.81 82.77 -45.03
CA ALA A 133 -17.68 82.94 -46.20
C ALA A 133 -18.76 84.02 -45.97
N VAL A 134 -19.28 84.11 -44.74
CA VAL A 134 -20.26 85.13 -44.33
C VAL A 134 -19.56 86.50 -44.23
N ILE A 135 -18.37 86.53 -43.64
CA ILE A 135 -17.55 87.74 -43.52
C ILE A 135 -17.23 88.32 -44.92
N GLN A 136 -16.73 87.50 -45.84
CA GLN A 136 -16.43 87.93 -47.21
C GLN A 136 -17.67 88.38 -47.98
N ALA A 137 -18.83 87.76 -47.72
CA ALA A 137 -20.08 88.16 -48.36
C ALA A 137 -20.59 89.52 -47.86
N ILE A 138 -20.37 89.85 -46.57
CA ILE A 138 -20.69 91.16 -46.00
C ILE A 138 -19.68 92.23 -46.45
N GLU A 139 -18.39 91.90 -46.50
CA GLU A 139 -17.32 92.81 -46.94
C GLU A 139 -17.43 93.17 -48.42
N ASN A 140 -17.75 92.22 -49.30
CA ASN A 140 -17.86 92.49 -50.74
C ASN A 140 -19.25 92.97 -51.18
N ILE A 141 -20.14 93.29 -50.25
CA ILE A 141 -21.53 93.70 -50.51
C ILE A 141 -22.23 92.75 -51.50
N ALA A 142 -22.08 91.45 -51.25
CA ALA A 142 -22.46 90.42 -52.21
C ALA A 142 -23.98 90.46 -52.54
N PRO A 143 -24.39 89.95 -53.72
CA PRO A 143 -25.79 89.78 -54.07
C PRO A 143 -26.54 88.97 -53.01
N ARG A 144 -27.84 89.28 -52.84
CA ARG A 144 -28.71 88.66 -51.82
C ARG A 144 -28.62 87.14 -51.77
N ASP A 145 -28.50 86.48 -52.92
CA ASP A 145 -28.43 85.02 -53.00
C ASP A 145 -27.10 84.45 -52.50
N GLN A 146 -25.98 85.18 -52.67
CA GLN A 146 -24.67 84.76 -52.18
C GLN A 146 -24.58 84.91 -50.66
N VAL A 147 -25.06 86.02 -50.11
CA VAL A 147 -25.16 86.23 -48.65
C VAL A 147 -26.07 85.17 -48.02
N ARG A 148 -27.22 84.89 -48.65
CA ARG A 148 -28.16 83.85 -48.19
C ARG A 148 -27.49 82.47 -48.16
N LYS A 149 -26.82 82.07 -49.25
CA LYS A 149 -26.12 80.76 -49.33
C LYS A 149 -25.03 80.62 -48.27
N ALA A 150 -24.27 81.68 -48.00
CA ALA A 150 -23.23 81.67 -46.97
C ALA A 150 -23.84 81.44 -45.57
N ILE A 151 -24.94 82.13 -45.25
CA ILE A 151 -25.65 81.97 -43.96
C ILE A 151 -26.30 80.57 -43.86
N GLU A 152 -26.96 80.10 -44.92
CA GLU A 152 -27.58 78.77 -44.95
C GLU A 152 -26.54 77.64 -44.78
N SER A 153 -25.35 77.80 -45.35
CA SER A 153 -24.25 76.86 -45.15
C SER A 153 -23.78 76.82 -43.70
N LEU A 154 -23.68 77.98 -43.03
CA LEU A 154 -23.30 78.07 -41.62
C LEU A 154 -24.38 77.41 -40.74
N GLU A 155 -25.65 77.71 -40.99
CA GLU A 155 -26.79 77.11 -40.27
C GLU A 155 -26.91 75.60 -40.48
N SER A 156 -26.61 75.11 -41.69
CA SER A 156 -26.62 73.66 -41.96
C SER A 156 -25.59 72.94 -41.10
N LYS A 157 -24.38 73.48 -41.00
CA LYS A 157 -23.31 72.92 -40.15
C LYS A 157 -23.66 72.99 -38.67
N GLN A 158 -24.29 74.06 -38.21
CA GLN A 158 -24.78 74.14 -36.83
C GLN A 158 -25.86 73.07 -36.58
N ARG A 159 -26.82 72.90 -37.48
CA ARG A 159 -27.86 71.87 -37.38
C ARG A 159 -27.28 70.45 -37.36
N GLU A 160 -26.25 70.18 -38.15
CA GLU A 160 -25.52 68.90 -38.12
C GLU A 160 -24.91 68.64 -36.74
N ARG A 161 -24.25 69.63 -36.15
CA ARG A 161 -23.66 69.51 -34.80
C ARG A 161 -24.72 69.37 -33.71
N GLU A 162 -25.80 70.13 -33.78
CA GLU A 162 -26.95 69.94 -32.88
C GLU A 162 -27.59 68.56 -33.06
N GLY A 163 -27.49 67.96 -34.24
CA GLY A 163 -27.84 66.57 -34.50
C GLY A 163 -26.91 65.60 -33.76
N ILE A 164 -25.58 65.76 -33.91
CA ILE A 164 -24.58 64.93 -33.22
C ILE A 164 -24.73 65.03 -31.70
N LEU A 165 -24.92 66.25 -31.15
CA LEU A 165 -25.12 66.44 -29.72
C LEU A 165 -26.39 65.70 -29.25
N ARG A 166 -27.48 65.76 -30.02
CA ARG A 166 -28.70 65.00 -29.74
C ARG A 166 -28.46 63.49 -29.78
N ASP A 167 -27.65 63.00 -30.71
CA ASP A 167 -27.30 61.59 -30.77
C ASP A 167 -26.46 61.16 -29.56
N MET A 168 -25.49 61.99 -29.14
CA MET A 168 -24.71 61.77 -27.91
C MET A 168 -25.60 61.75 -26.66
N THR A 169 -26.54 62.70 -26.53
CA THR A 169 -27.48 62.72 -25.41
C THR A 169 -28.39 61.51 -25.43
N ASN A 170 -28.87 61.08 -26.61
CA ASN A 170 -29.68 59.87 -26.73
C ASN A 170 -28.93 58.60 -26.30
N ILE A 171 -27.62 58.51 -26.59
CA ILE A 171 -26.79 57.38 -26.13
C ILE A 171 -26.71 57.36 -24.61
N LEU A 172 -26.41 58.51 -24.00
CA LEU A 172 -26.31 58.65 -22.55
C LEU A 172 -27.67 58.41 -21.86
N GLU A 173 -28.77 58.94 -22.38
CA GLU A 173 -30.12 58.71 -21.85
C GLU A 173 -30.53 57.24 -21.92
N ARG A 174 -30.19 56.53 -23.01
CA ARG A 174 -30.42 55.07 -23.12
C ARG A 174 -29.67 54.27 -22.06
N LYS A 175 -28.50 54.76 -21.64
CA LYS A 175 -27.70 54.18 -20.57
C LYS A 175 -28.14 54.63 -19.16
N GLY A 176 -29.18 55.46 -19.05
CA GLY A 176 -29.80 55.86 -17.78
C GLY A 176 -29.34 57.20 -17.22
N TRP A 177 -28.57 57.99 -17.98
CA TRP A 177 -28.15 59.32 -17.54
C TRP A 177 -29.28 60.34 -17.58
N LYS A 178 -29.39 61.18 -16.53
CA LYS A 178 -30.24 62.37 -16.54
C LYS A 178 -29.41 63.61 -16.82
N ILE A 179 -29.21 63.90 -18.10
CA ILE A 179 -28.33 64.98 -18.56
C ILE A 179 -29.01 66.33 -18.33
N GLN A 180 -28.32 67.22 -17.63
CA GLN A 180 -28.71 68.63 -17.50
C GLN A 180 -27.52 69.50 -17.91
N PHE A 181 -27.65 70.19 -19.03
CA PHE A 181 -26.64 71.14 -19.49
C PHE A 181 -26.73 72.44 -18.69
N THR A 182 -25.59 73.13 -18.55
CA THR A 182 -25.56 74.46 -17.91
C THR A 182 -26.48 75.45 -18.62
N GLU A 183 -27.24 76.24 -17.85
CA GLU A 183 -28.14 77.28 -18.40
C GLU A 183 -27.35 78.29 -19.25
N ASN A 184 -27.87 78.63 -20.43
CA ASN A 184 -27.23 79.50 -21.43
C ASN A 184 -25.87 79.01 -22.01
N ALA A 185 -25.51 77.74 -21.83
CA ALA A 185 -24.29 77.19 -22.42
C ALA A 185 -24.30 77.27 -23.96
N SER A 186 -23.17 77.74 -24.51
CA SER A 186 -22.90 77.68 -25.94
C SER A 186 -22.85 76.23 -26.43
N LEU A 187 -23.09 76.03 -27.72
CA LEU A 187 -23.02 74.69 -28.33
C LEU A 187 -21.69 73.97 -28.01
N SER A 188 -20.57 74.69 -28.04
CA SER A 188 -19.24 74.14 -27.71
C SER A 188 -19.13 73.66 -26.26
N GLN A 189 -19.67 74.42 -25.30
CA GLN A 189 -19.69 74.02 -23.89
C GLN A 189 -20.56 72.79 -23.67
N LYS A 190 -21.70 72.68 -24.37
CA LYS A 190 -22.54 71.47 -24.32
C LYS A 190 -21.82 70.23 -24.85
N PHE A 191 -20.98 70.38 -25.88
CA PHE A 191 -20.14 69.28 -26.35
C PHE A 191 -19.08 68.88 -25.33
N GLU A 192 -18.45 69.85 -24.66
CA GLU A 192 -17.47 69.58 -23.61
C GLU A 192 -18.12 68.86 -22.43
N GLU A 193 -19.28 69.33 -21.96
CA GLU A 193 -20.06 68.64 -20.93
C GLU A 193 -20.42 67.23 -21.39
N ALA A 194 -21.02 67.05 -22.57
CA ALA A 194 -21.36 65.74 -23.11
C ALA A 194 -20.15 64.78 -23.23
N ALA A 195 -18.97 65.30 -23.57
CA ALA A 195 -17.74 64.52 -23.62
C ALA A 195 -17.32 64.03 -22.23
N GLN A 196 -17.44 64.86 -21.18
CA GLN A 196 -17.15 64.46 -19.80
C GLN A 196 -18.09 63.34 -19.32
N TRP A 197 -19.38 63.41 -19.66
CA TRP A 197 -20.33 62.33 -19.36
C TRP A 197 -20.00 61.02 -20.09
N LEU A 198 -19.55 61.10 -21.35
CA LEU A 198 -19.10 59.92 -22.09
C LEU A 198 -17.84 59.29 -21.48
N GLU A 199 -16.86 60.11 -21.10
CA GLU A 199 -15.65 59.62 -20.44
C GLU A 199 -15.98 58.91 -19.10
N LEU A 200 -16.93 59.45 -18.34
CA LEU A 200 -17.43 58.78 -17.15
C LEU A 200 -18.09 57.44 -17.48
N GLU A 201 -18.91 57.40 -18.51
CA GLU A 201 -19.59 56.17 -18.90
C GLU A 201 -18.60 55.09 -19.35
N ASP A 202 -17.53 55.45 -20.06
CA ASP A 202 -16.47 54.50 -20.42
C ASP A 202 -15.79 53.91 -19.17
N ARG A 203 -15.61 54.72 -18.12
CA ARG A 203 -15.09 54.26 -16.83
C ARG A 203 -16.07 53.37 -16.09
N ILE A 204 -17.36 53.72 -16.11
CA ILE A 204 -18.43 52.89 -15.55
C ILE A 204 -18.51 51.53 -16.26
N ASP A 205 -18.41 51.49 -17.60
CA ASP A 205 -18.42 50.23 -18.36
C ASP A 205 -17.29 49.28 -17.93
N ILE A 206 -16.11 49.81 -17.61
CA ILE A 206 -14.99 49.03 -17.06
C ILE A 206 -15.30 48.56 -15.64
N LEU A 207 -15.88 49.44 -14.81
CA LEU A 207 -16.25 49.09 -13.43
C LEU A 207 -17.34 48.02 -13.37
N GLU A 208 -18.39 48.11 -14.20
CA GLU A 208 -19.44 47.11 -14.28
C GLU A 208 -18.85 45.75 -14.66
N LYS A 209 -17.96 45.70 -15.66
CA LYS A 209 -17.27 44.45 -16.04
C LYS A 209 -16.46 43.87 -14.87
N ASN A 210 -15.74 44.71 -14.14
CA ASN A 210 -14.97 44.29 -12.98
C ASN A 210 -15.89 43.79 -11.86
N ILE A 211 -16.98 44.49 -11.56
CA ILE A 211 -17.96 44.10 -10.55
C ILE A 211 -18.61 42.76 -10.90
N LEU A 212 -19.04 42.59 -12.15
CA LEU A 212 -19.63 41.35 -12.65
C LEU A 212 -18.65 40.17 -12.57
N SER A 213 -17.34 40.42 -12.67
CA SER A 213 -16.32 39.37 -12.57
C SER A 213 -16.27 38.69 -11.19
N PHE A 214 -16.65 39.40 -10.12
CA PHE A 214 -16.67 38.87 -8.75
C PHE A 214 -18.05 38.82 -8.12
N GLU A 215 -19.12 39.14 -8.85
CA GLU A 215 -20.49 39.18 -8.34
C GLU A 215 -20.90 37.89 -7.62
N LYS A 216 -20.57 36.73 -8.20
CA LYS A 216 -20.87 35.42 -7.57
C LYS A 216 -20.15 35.23 -6.23
N ARG A 217 -18.90 35.67 -6.13
CA ARG A 217 -18.01 35.44 -4.97
C ARG A 217 -18.22 36.47 -3.86
N ARG A 218 -18.49 37.74 -4.21
CA ARG A 218 -18.74 38.86 -3.28
C ARG A 218 -20.05 39.60 -3.64
N PRO A 219 -21.21 38.94 -3.51
CA PRO A 219 -22.49 39.49 -3.99
C PRO A 219 -22.90 40.78 -3.29
N LYS A 220 -22.57 40.93 -2.00
CA LYS A 220 -22.89 42.15 -1.23
C LYS A 220 -22.14 43.36 -1.77
N SER A 221 -20.83 43.25 -1.95
CA SER A 221 -19.99 44.33 -2.49
C SER A 221 -20.36 44.65 -3.94
N ALA A 222 -20.65 43.63 -4.75
CA ALA A 222 -21.07 43.81 -6.13
C ALA A 222 -22.41 44.56 -6.25
N ASN A 223 -23.43 44.15 -5.50
CA ASN A 223 -24.73 44.82 -5.49
C ASN A 223 -24.63 46.29 -5.05
N LEU A 224 -23.85 46.58 -4.00
CA LEU A 224 -23.60 47.96 -3.56
C LEU A 224 -22.89 48.77 -4.65
N GLY A 225 -21.92 48.19 -5.36
CA GLY A 225 -21.23 48.85 -6.46
C GLY A 225 -22.15 49.20 -7.62
N LEU A 226 -23.04 48.27 -8.02
CA LEU A 226 -24.04 48.51 -9.07
C LEU A 226 -25.06 49.57 -8.65
N GLU A 227 -25.51 49.57 -7.39
CA GLU A 227 -26.39 50.61 -6.85
C GLU A 227 -25.74 52.01 -6.87
N ILE A 228 -24.46 52.10 -6.48
CA ILE A 228 -23.69 53.35 -6.56
C ILE A 228 -23.59 53.85 -8.00
N ILE A 229 -23.38 52.95 -8.98
CA ILE A 229 -23.36 53.30 -10.40
C ILE A 229 -24.70 53.85 -10.86
N GLU A 230 -25.81 53.20 -10.51
CA GLU A 230 -27.16 53.65 -10.87
C GLU A 230 -27.47 55.05 -10.30
N ILE A 231 -27.15 55.29 -9.02
CA ILE A 231 -27.31 56.60 -8.37
C ILE A 231 -26.39 57.65 -9.03
N SER A 232 -25.16 57.28 -9.36
CA SER A 232 -24.19 58.19 -9.98
C SER A 232 -24.62 58.61 -11.39
N ARG A 233 -25.24 57.70 -12.17
CA ARG A 233 -25.83 58.03 -13.48
C ARG A 233 -26.98 59.05 -13.38
N ILE A 234 -27.73 59.04 -12.28
CA ILE A 234 -28.83 59.99 -12.06
C ILE A 234 -28.32 61.37 -11.61
N ASN A 235 -27.32 61.40 -10.72
CA ASN A 235 -26.88 62.64 -10.06
C ASN A 235 -25.62 63.26 -10.68
N GLY A 236 -24.89 62.56 -11.56
CA GLY A 236 -23.63 63.04 -12.14
C GLY A 236 -22.48 63.12 -11.15
N ASP A 237 -22.43 62.22 -10.16
CA ASP A 237 -21.43 62.27 -9.09
C ASP A 237 -20.11 61.60 -9.50
N PHE A 238 -19.16 62.41 -9.95
CA PHE A 238 -17.80 61.98 -10.32
C PHE A 238 -17.01 61.42 -9.11
N ASP A 239 -17.23 61.96 -7.91
CA ASP A 239 -16.46 61.58 -6.72
C ASP A 239 -16.92 60.22 -6.19
N ALA A 240 -18.21 59.91 -6.30
CA ALA A 240 -18.75 58.59 -5.98
C ALA A 240 -18.13 57.50 -6.87
N ILE A 241 -18.06 57.73 -8.19
CA ILE A 241 -17.45 56.78 -9.13
C ILE A 241 -15.97 56.58 -8.82
N LYS A 242 -15.22 57.65 -8.55
CA LYS A 242 -13.78 57.56 -8.22
C LYS A 242 -13.52 56.79 -6.91
N LYS A 243 -14.38 56.95 -5.90
CA LYS A 243 -14.31 56.16 -4.67
C LYS A 243 -14.64 54.69 -4.94
N LEU A 244 -15.63 54.43 -5.79
CA LEU A 244 -16.00 53.07 -6.18
C LEU A 244 -14.87 52.38 -6.94
N GLU A 245 -14.14 53.07 -7.82
CA GLU A 245 -12.96 52.51 -8.51
C GLU A 245 -11.90 51.99 -7.54
N LEU A 246 -11.65 52.73 -6.46
CA LEU A 246 -10.72 52.30 -5.42
C LEU A 246 -11.25 51.08 -4.67
N ALA A 247 -12.52 51.12 -4.25
CA ALA A 247 -13.14 49.99 -3.53
C ALA A 247 -13.16 48.70 -4.37
N VAL A 248 -13.53 48.79 -5.66
CA VAL A 248 -13.53 47.67 -6.60
C VAL A 248 -12.11 47.13 -6.81
N LYS A 249 -11.11 48.00 -6.88
CA LYS A 249 -9.71 47.60 -7.00
C LYS A 249 -9.22 46.88 -5.74
N ASP A 250 -9.58 47.36 -4.56
CA ASP A 250 -9.21 46.74 -3.29
C ASP A 250 -9.85 45.35 -3.15
N GLU A 251 -11.13 45.20 -3.53
CA GLU A 251 -11.82 43.89 -3.58
C GLU A 251 -11.16 42.91 -4.58
N LEU A 252 -10.75 43.40 -5.75
CA LEU A 252 -10.01 42.57 -6.72
C LEU A 252 -8.64 42.12 -6.18
N ILE A 253 -7.95 42.96 -5.41
CA ILE A 253 -6.69 42.61 -4.76
C ILE A 253 -6.93 41.57 -3.67
N ASP A 254 -7.93 41.75 -2.81
CA ASP A 254 -8.31 40.77 -1.78
C ASP A 254 -8.61 39.39 -2.40
N ILE A 255 -9.37 39.37 -3.49
CA ILE A 255 -9.67 38.15 -4.25
C ILE A 255 -8.40 37.49 -4.80
N GLN A 256 -7.45 38.28 -5.32
CA GLN A 256 -6.17 37.77 -5.83
C GLN A 256 -5.30 37.20 -4.70
N GLU A 257 -5.26 37.87 -3.54
CA GLU A 257 -4.54 37.39 -2.36
C GLU A 257 -5.14 36.09 -1.83
N SER A 258 -6.47 36.02 -1.71
CA SER A 258 -7.19 34.80 -1.33
C SER A 258 -6.91 33.65 -2.30
N ASN A 259 -6.94 33.90 -3.63
CA ASN A 259 -6.59 32.87 -4.61
C ASN A 259 -5.17 32.34 -4.40
N LYS A 260 -4.22 33.23 -4.11
CA LYS A 260 -2.82 32.84 -3.87
C LYS A 260 -2.71 31.95 -2.63
N GLU A 261 -3.43 32.27 -1.56
CA GLU A 261 -3.47 31.45 -0.34
C GLU A 261 -4.07 30.06 -0.63
N ILE A 262 -5.14 29.97 -1.41
CA ILE A 262 -5.74 28.69 -1.83
C ILE A 262 -4.72 27.86 -2.62
N TYR A 263 -4.04 28.44 -3.61
CA TYR A 263 -3.00 27.72 -4.37
C TYR A 263 -1.86 27.23 -3.48
N GLN A 264 -1.40 28.03 -2.51
CA GLN A 264 -0.37 27.61 -1.55
C GLN A 264 -0.83 26.42 -0.69
N ARG A 265 -2.10 26.40 -0.27
CA ARG A 265 -2.67 25.26 0.47
C ARG A 265 -2.76 24.02 -0.40
N LEU A 266 -3.21 24.15 -1.65
CA LEU A 266 -3.27 23.02 -2.58
C LEU A 266 -1.87 22.45 -2.86
N GLU A 267 -0.87 23.31 -3.00
CA GLU A 267 0.53 22.90 -3.14
C GLU A 267 1.01 22.15 -1.89
N PHE A 268 0.71 22.66 -0.69
CA PHE A 268 1.02 21.97 0.57
C PHE A 268 0.44 20.55 0.61
N TRP A 269 -0.82 20.36 0.25
CA TRP A 269 -1.43 19.03 0.19
C TRP A 269 -0.85 18.15 -0.93
N SER A 270 -0.48 18.76 -2.06
CA SER A 270 0.22 18.06 -3.13
C SER A 270 1.59 17.53 -2.68
N THR A 271 2.35 18.29 -1.88
CA THR A 271 3.63 17.81 -1.33
C THR A 271 3.48 16.63 -0.38
N LYS A 272 2.31 16.48 0.24
CA LYS A 272 1.95 15.31 1.07
C LYS A 272 1.52 14.09 0.25
N GLY A 273 1.47 14.21 -1.08
CA GLY A 273 1.11 13.15 -2.00
C GLY A 273 -0.37 13.06 -2.33
N LEU A 274 -1.17 14.09 -2.02
CA LEU A 274 -2.57 14.16 -2.42
C LEU A 274 -2.73 14.79 -3.80
N ILE A 275 -3.67 14.24 -4.58
CA ILE A 275 -4.11 14.79 -5.86
C ILE A 275 -5.54 15.26 -5.66
N ILE A 276 -5.71 16.58 -5.55
CA ILE A 276 -7.02 17.22 -5.31
C ILE A 276 -7.73 17.52 -6.63
N PHE A 277 -7.00 18.05 -7.61
CA PHE A 277 -7.52 18.38 -8.94
C PHE A 277 -6.61 17.81 -10.04
N ASP A 278 -7.21 17.47 -11.18
CA ASP A 278 -6.49 16.95 -12.34
C ASP A 278 -5.75 18.04 -13.13
N SER A 279 -6.20 19.29 -12.99
CA SER A 279 -5.61 20.47 -13.64
C SER A 279 -5.20 21.50 -12.61
N ASN A 280 -4.02 22.11 -12.84
CA ASN A 280 -3.53 23.22 -12.02
C ASN A 280 -4.30 24.52 -12.27
N ASP A 281 -5.01 24.63 -13.40
CA ASP A 281 -5.84 25.79 -13.72
C ASP A 281 -7.25 25.59 -13.16
N LEU A 282 -7.52 26.22 -12.00
CA LEU A 282 -8.82 26.15 -11.36
C LEU A 282 -9.77 27.19 -11.94
N THR A 283 -11.04 26.81 -12.09
CA THR A 283 -12.10 27.75 -12.47
C THR A 283 -12.43 28.69 -11.31
N HIS A 284 -12.98 29.86 -11.61
CA HIS A 284 -13.40 30.82 -10.58
C HIS A 284 -14.46 30.25 -9.62
N GLU A 285 -15.29 29.30 -10.09
CA GLU A 285 -16.29 28.63 -9.25
C GLU A 285 -15.64 27.67 -8.25
N GLN A 286 -14.67 26.87 -8.70
CA GLN A 286 -13.90 25.98 -7.81
C GLN A 286 -13.13 26.75 -6.74
N LEU A 287 -12.49 27.86 -7.10
CA LEU A 287 -11.78 28.72 -6.14
C LEU A 287 -12.73 29.30 -5.08
N TRP A 288 -13.96 29.61 -5.47
CA TRP A 288 -14.97 30.10 -4.54
C TRP A 288 -15.47 28.98 -3.61
N GLU A 289 -15.80 27.80 -4.14
CA GLU A 289 -16.22 26.66 -3.30
C GLU A 289 -15.19 26.32 -2.23
N LEU A 290 -13.90 26.37 -2.59
CA LEU A 290 -12.78 26.15 -1.67
C LEU A 290 -12.66 27.24 -0.59
N GLU A 291 -12.97 28.50 -0.91
CA GLU A 291 -12.95 29.59 0.06
C GLU A 291 -14.14 29.49 1.03
N GLU A 292 -15.32 29.12 0.53
CA GLU A 292 -16.55 29.03 1.35
C GLU A 292 -16.52 27.85 2.31
N ASN A 293 -16.03 26.69 1.86
CA ASN A 293 -16.04 25.44 2.63
C ASN A 293 -14.63 25.01 3.07
N GLN A 294 -13.75 25.98 3.32
CA GLN A 294 -12.34 25.71 3.59
C GLN A 294 -12.11 24.70 4.73
N GLU A 295 -12.82 24.85 5.84
CA GLU A 295 -12.67 23.97 7.01
C GLU A 295 -13.12 22.53 6.71
N GLU A 296 -14.20 22.37 5.95
CA GLU A 296 -14.71 21.04 5.55
C GLU A 296 -13.73 20.33 4.62
N PHE A 297 -13.18 21.05 3.64
CA PHE A 297 -12.17 20.50 2.74
C PHE A 297 -10.87 20.15 3.46
N GLU A 298 -10.37 21.01 4.36
CA GLU A 298 -9.18 20.68 5.15
C GLU A 298 -9.39 19.44 6.02
N ASN A 299 -10.55 19.31 6.66
CA ASN A 299 -10.89 18.11 7.43
C ASN A 299 -10.92 16.86 6.52
N HIS A 300 -11.55 16.95 5.36
CA HIS A 300 -11.61 15.85 4.41
C HIS A 300 -10.22 15.46 3.85
N TRP A 301 -9.38 16.44 3.52
CA TRP A 301 -8.02 16.21 3.03
C TRP A 301 -7.12 15.61 4.11
N THR A 302 -7.25 16.02 5.38
CA THR A 302 -6.50 15.40 6.49
C THR A 302 -6.90 13.92 6.69
N LEU A 303 -8.18 13.60 6.57
CA LEU A 303 -8.67 12.22 6.65
C LEU A 303 -8.17 11.39 5.47
N THR A 304 -8.19 11.97 4.28
CA THR A 304 -7.66 11.32 3.08
C THR A 304 -6.16 11.09 3.17
N GLU A 305 -5.37 12.06 3.64
CA GLU A 305 -3.94 11.88 3.89
C GLU A 305 -3.69 10.70 4.85
N LYS A 306 -4.39 10.66 5.98
CA LYS A 306 -4.27 9.55 6.94
C LYS A 306 -4.57 8.20 6.29
N ASN A 307 -5.68 8.11 5.56
CA ASN A 307 -6.07 6.88 4.87
C ASN A 307 -5.07 6.49 3.77
N THR A 308 -4.51 7.46 3.03
CA THR A 308 -3.47 7.18 2.03
C THR A 308 -2.20 6.63 2.68
N ASN A 309 -1.80 7.13 3.85
CA ASN A 309 -0.64 6.63 4.57
C ASN A 309 -0.89 5.21 5.12
N ILE A 310 -2.07 4.95 5.71
CA ILE A 310 -2.47 3.61 6.16
C ILE A 310 -2.46 2.63 4.98
N LEU A 311 -3.08 3.00 3.86
CA LEU A 311 -3.09 2.16 2.66
C LEU A 311 -1.67 1.95 2.10
N ARG A 312 -0.78 2.95 2.20
CA ARG A 312 0.63 2.82 1.79
C ARG A 312 1.35 1.75 2.62
N GLU A 313 1.18 1.79 3.94
CA GLU A 313 1.78 0.81 4.85
C GLU A 313 1.25 -0.60 4.54
N LEU A 314 -0.08 -0.76 4.43
CA LEU A 314 -0.70 -2.05 4.11
C LEU A 314 -0.30 -2.61 2.74
N LEU A 315 -0.17 -1.75 1.71
CA LEU A 315 0.24 -2.17 0.38
C LEU A 315 1.73 -2.54 0.31
N ASN A 316 2.59 -1.85 1.07
CA ASN A 316 4.00 -2.21 1.19
C ASN A 316 4.16 -3.57 1.87
N ASP A 317 3.37 -3.86 2.91
CA ASP A 317 3.39 -5.14 3.61
C ASP A 317 2.96 -6.32 2.72
N THR A 318 2.16 -6.05 1.69
CA THR A 318 1.62 -7.06 0.77
C THR A 318 2.37 -7.15 -0.57
N ASN A 319 3.35 -6.27 -0.82
CA ASN A 319 4.01 -6.10 -2.12
C ASN A 319 3.03 -5.90 -3.31
N LEU A 320 1.83 -5.37 -3.05
CA LEU A 320 0.84 -5.08 -4.08
C LEU A 320 1.14 -3.75 -4.79
N LYS A 321 0.82 -3.67 -6.08
CA LYS A 321 0.99 -2.43 -6.85
C LYS A 321 0.00 -1.35 -6.39
N TYR A 322 0.46 -0.11 -6.35
CA TYR A 322 -0.39 1.04 -6.07
C TYR A 322 -1.46 1.23 -7.16
N PRO A 323 -2.75 1.39 -6.79
CA PRO A 323 -3.81 1.72 -7.74
C PRO A 323 -3.64 3.11 -8.39
N ASP A 324 -4.17 3.30 -9.60
CA ASP A 324 -4.09 4.58 -10.33
C ASP A 324 -4.80 5.75 -9.62
N TRP A 325 -5.76 5.44 -8.74
CA TRP A 325 -6.48 6.42 -7.93
C TRP A 325 -5.82 6.71 -6.58
N PHE A 326 -4.66 6.11 -6.30
CA PHE A 326 -3.94 6.29 -5.05
C PHE A 326 -3.58 7.76 -4.83
N GLY A 327 -3.94 8.30 -3.65
CA GLY A 327 -3.72 9.71 -3.33
C GLY A 327 -4.77 10.68 -3.87
N ARG A 328 -5.72 10.25 -4.71
CA ARG A 328 -6.78 11.12 -5.25
C ARG A 328 -7.88 11.34 -4.22
N VAL A 329 -8.23 12.60 -3.96
CA VAL A 329 -9.26 12.96 -2.97
C VAL A 329 -10.63 12.41 -3.35
N ASP A 330 -11.01 12.49 -4.63
CA ASP A 330 -12.29 11.97 -5.14
C ASP A 330 -12.46 10.45 -4.95
N SER A 331 -11.37 9.73 -4.68
CA SER A 331 -11.37 8.28 -4.47
C SER A 331 -11.25 7.88 -3.00
N HIS A 332 -11.57 8.78 -2.08
CA HIS A 332 -11.55 8.53 -0.63
C HIS A 332 -12.36 7.29 -0.22
N GLU A 333 -13.57 7.12 -0.75
CA GLU A 333 -14.41 5.96 -0.43
C GLU A 333 -13.78 4.64 -0.90
N LYS A 334 -13.21 4.64 -2.11
CA LYS A 334 -12.49 3.47 -2.67
C LYS A 334 -11.24 3.13 -1.85
N MET A 335 -10.56 4.15 -1.32
CA MET A 335 -9.46 3.96 -0.36
C MET A 335 -9.93 3.23 0.89
N ILE A 336 -11.03 3.68 1.50
CA ILE A 336 -11.58 3.05 2.70
C ILE A 336 -11.98 1.59 2.41
N GLU A 337 -12.67 1.35 1.29
CA GLU A 337 -13.07 0.00 0.88
C GLU A 337 -11.85 -0.92 0.76
N LYS A 338 -10.77 -0.44 0.11
CA LYS A 338 -9.56 -1.25 -0.05
C LYS A 338 -8.79 -1.45 1.26
N ILE A 339 -8.75 -0.45 2.14
CA ILE A 339 -8.19 -0.59 3.49
C ILE A 339 -8.94 -1.68 4.24
N ASN A 340 -10.28 -1.63 4.27
CA ASN A 340 -11.10 -2.62 4.95
C ASN A 340 -10.92 -4.02 4.37
N GLU A 341 -10.80 -4.16 3.05
CA GLU A 341 -10.53 -5.44 2.38
C GLU A 341 -9.18 -6.02 2.84
N VAL A 342 -8.11 -5.22 2.78
CA VAL A 342 -6.76 -5.69 3.14
C VAL A 342 -6.64 -5.96 4.64
N SER A 343 -7.20 -5.10 5.49
CA SER A 343 -7.26 -5.30 6.94
C SER A 343 -8.09 -6.53 7.31
N GLY A 344 -9.21 -6.77 6.62
CA GLY A 344 -10.01 -7.98 6.81
C GLY A 344 -9.23 -9.25 6.44
N LEU A 345 -8.46 -9.23 5.36
CA LEU A 345 -7.57 -10.34 5.00
C LEU A 345 -6.48 -10.56 6.05
N GLN A 346 -5.88 -9.48 6.59
CA GLN A 346 -4.91 -9.60 7.69
C GLN A 346 -5.54 -10.23 8.93
N GLU A 347 -6.74 -9.79 9.34
CA GLU A 347 -7.43 -10.38 10.50
C GLU A 347 -7.72 -11.86 10.31
N LEU A 348 -8.23 -12.25 9.13
CA LEU A 348 -8.46 -13.67 8.80
C LEU A 348 -7.16 -14.48 8.92
N MET A 349 -6.07 -14.01 8.33
CA MET A 349 -4.77 -14.68 8.43
C MET A 349 -4.25 -14.75 9.86
N THR A 350 -4.39 -13.69 10.66
CA THR A 350 -3.97 -13.73 12.08
C THR A 350 -4.76 -14.74 12.89
N ASN A 351 -6.05 -14.91 12.59
CA ASN A 351 -6.88 -15.91 13.25
C ASN A 351 -6.54 -17.33 12.79
N GLU A 352 -6.28 -17.54 11.50
CA GLU A 352 -5.81 -18.83 10.98
C GLU A 352 -4.46 -19.23 11.60
N ILE A 353 -3.51 -18.29 11.64
CA ILE A 353 -2.20 -18.48 12.29
C ILE A 353 -2.38 -18.82 13.76
N ARG A 354 -3.21 -18.07 14.49
CA ARG A 354 -3.46 -18.33 15.91
C ARG A 354 -4.07 -19.71 16.14
N ASN A 355 -5.03 -20.10 15.31
CA ASN A 355 -5.69 -21.41 15.42
C ASN A 355 -4.72 -22.57 15.15
N GLU A 356 -3.83 -22.44 14.16
CA GLU A 356 -2.81 -23.46 13.90
C GLU A 356 -1.77 -23.53 15.03
N ILE A 357 -1.32 -22.39 15.54
CA ILE A 357 -0.42 -22.31 16.70
C ILE A 357 -1.05 -22.99 17.92
N GLU A 358 -2.30 -22.65 18.24
CA GLU A 358 -3.04 -23.25 19.37
C GLU A 358 -3.24 -24.76 19.16
N LYS A 359 -3.51 -25.19 17.93
CA LYS A 359 -3.58 -26.62 17.59
C LYS A 359 -2.24 -27.32 17.86
N TRP A 360 -1.12 -26.71 17.50
CA TRP A 360 0.20 -27.31 17.72
C TRP A 360 0.59 -27.32 19.20
N GLU A 361 0.31 -26.26 19.96
CA GLU A 361 0.51 -26.21 21.42
C GLU A 361 -0.34 -27.25 22.15
N ASN A 362 -1.61 -27.41 21.78
CA ASN A 362 -2.51 -28.39 22.40
C ASN A 362 -2.07 -29.84 22.15
N ASN A 363 -1.37 -30.11 21.05
CA ASN A 363 -0.76 -31.41 20.78
C ASN A 363 0.66 -31.56 21.38
N GLY A 364 1.13 -30.57 22.15
CA GLY A 364 2.36 -30.65 22.93
C GLY A 364 3.66 -30.34 22.18
N LEU A 365 3.59 -29.75 20.98
CA LEU A 365 4.78 -29.37 20.22
C LEU A 365 5.45 -28.10 20.79
N SER A 366 6.79 -28.04 20.78
CA SER A 366 7.52 -26.84 21.20
C SER A 366 7.51 -25.77 20.10
N LEU A 367 7.20 -24.53 20.49
CA LEU A 367 7.16 -23.37 19.59
C LEU A 367 8.29 -22.37 19.82
N GLU A 368 9.33 -22.74 20.57
CA GLU A 368 10.46 -21.85 20.86
C GLU A 368 11.14 -21.34 19.57
N PHE A 369 11.23 -22.19 18.53
CA PHE A 369 11.77 -21.79 17.24
C PHE A 369 10.87 -20.77 16.53
N PHE A 370 9.54 -20.91 16.62
CA PHE A 370 8.59 -19.98 16.00
C PHE A 370 8.64 -18.59 16.61
N ASN A 371 8.82 -18.48 17.92
CA ASN A 371 8.91 -17.19 18.62
C ASN A 371 10.09 -16.33 18.13
N THR A 372 11.17 -16.95 17.65
CA THR A 372 12.31 -16.22 17.08
C THR A 372 12.04 -15.74 15.64
N LEU A 373 11.21 -16.46 14.89
CA LEU A 373 10.88 -16.16 13.50
C LEU A 373 9.79 -15.09 13.35
N THR A 374 8.89 -14.96 14.32
CA THR A 374 7.76 -14.02 14.29
C THR A 374 8.13 -12.60 14.68
N LEU A 375 9.28 -12.38 15.33
CA LEU A 375 9.72 -11.06 15.79
C LEU A 375 10.18 -10.11 14.67
N GLU A 376 10.64 -10.66 13.54
CA GLU A 376 11.24 -9.86 12.45
C GLU A 376 10.40 -9.82 11.17
N LYS A 377 9.34 -10.65 11.06
CA LYS A 377 8.62 -10.89 9.81
C LYS A 377 7.19 -10.35 9.84
N ASN A 378 6.72 -9.86 8.68
CA ASN A 378 5.34 -9.43 8.49
C ASN A 378 4.36 -10.62 8.51
N ILE A 379 3.10 -10.37 8.87
CA ILE A 379 2.04 -11.41 9.03
C ILE A 379 1.94 -12.32 7.78
N TRP A 380 2.11 -11.75 6.59
CA TRP A 380 2.08 -12.49 5.32
C TRP A 380 3.23 -13.47 5.16
N GLU A 381 4.45 -13.08 5.57
CA GLU A 381 5.61 -13.95 5.56
C GLU A 381 5.49 -15.04 6.63
N VAL A 382 4.95 -14.70 7.80
CA VAL A 382 4.64 -15.66 8.86
C VAL A 382 3.64 -16.70 8.38
N ASN A 383 2.58 -16.29 7.67
CA ASN A 383 1.60 -17.22 7.09
C ASN A 383 2.24 -18.16 6.04
N GLN A 384 3.13 -17.64 5.20
CA GLN A 384 3.85 -18.47 4.23
C GLN A 384 4.74 -19.51 4.91
N GLU A 385 5.45 -19.14 5.99
CA GLU A 385 6.26 -20.09 6.75
C GLU A 385 5.39 -21.14 7.47
N ILE A 386 4.30 -20.73 8.12
CA ILE A 386 3.36 -21.66 8.79
C ILE A 386 2.82 -22.70 7.82
N ASN A 387 2.48 -22.30 6.60
CA ASN A 387 2.02 -23.23 5.57
C ASN A 387 3.08 -24.26 5.17
N LYS A 388 4.38 -23.92 5.21
CA LYS A 388 5.46 -24.90 4.96
C LYS A 388 5.54 -25.92 6.10
N PHE A 389 5.41 -25.45 7.34
CA PHE A 389 5.55 -26.29 8.54
C PHE A 389 4.30 -27.13 8.84
N LYS A 390 3.13 -26.80 8.30
CA LYS A 390 1.88 -27.51 8.55
C LYS A 390 1.97 -29.02 8.30
N SER A 391 2.59 -29.42 7.18
CA SER A 391 2.79 -30.85 6.86
C SER A 391 3.71 -31.57 7.84
N LEU A 392 4.75 -30.87 8.33
CA LEU A 392 5.70 -31.41 9.31
C LEU A 392 5.06 -31.51 10.70
N ALA A 393 4.26 -30.53 11.09
CA ALA A 393 3.49 -30.55 12.34
C ALA A 393 2.50 -31.71 12.36
N GLU A 394 1.73 -31.90 11.27
CA GLU A 394 0.78 -33.02 11.16
C GLU A 394 1.49 -34.37 11.24
N MET A 395 2.67 -34.49 10.62
CA MET A 395 3.49 -35.69 10.72
C MET A 395 3.99 -35.93 12.16
N ALA A 396 4.48 -34.89 12.84
CA ALA A 396 4.95 -34.98 14.22
C ALA A 396 3.81 -35.37 15.20
N ILE A 397 2.62 -34.81 15.03
CA ILE A 397 1.42 -35.17 15.83
C ILE A 397 1.09 -36.65 15.63
N SER A 398 1.06 -37.13 14.37
CA SER A 398 0.82 -38.55 14.09
C SER A 398 1.89 -39.46 14.71
N MET A 399 3.15 -39.01 14.79
CA MET A 399 4.21 -39.77 15.48
C MET A 399 4.00 -39.80 16.99
N LEU A 400 3.58 -38.69 17.60
CA LEU A 400 3.25 -38.65 19.03
C LEU A 400 2.11 -39.61 19.36
N ASP A 401 1.04 -39.63 18.56
CA ASP A 401 -0.06 -40.60 18.71
C ASP A 401 0.44 -42.06 18.59
N SER A 402 1.36 -42.31 17.66
CA SER A 402 1.94 -43.65 17.50
C SER A 402 2.84 -44.06 18.68
N ILE A 403 3.51 -43.10 19.31
CA ILE A 403 4.32 -43.32 20.52
C ILE A 403 3.43 -43.65 21.73
N GLU A 404 2.23 -43.06 21.84
CA GLU A 404 1.28 -43.40 22.90
C GLU A 404 0.80 -44.85 22.81
N CYS A 405 0.79 -45.43 21.61
CA CYS A 405 0.45 -46.84 21.40
C CYS A 405 1.59 -47.82 21.72
N LEU A 406 2.81 -47.34 21.96
CA LEU A 406 3.96 -48.19 22.28
C LEU A 406 3.97 -48.57 23.76
N ASP A 407 4.44 -49.78 24.05
CA ASP A 407 4.65 -50.22 25.42
C ASP A 407 5.96 -49.67 26.02
N TYR A 408 5.84 -48.91 27.11
CA TYR A 408 6.96 -48.28 27.81
C TYR A 408 7.77 -49.23 28.70
N SER A 409 7.21 -50.38 29.07
CA SER A 409 7.78 -51.27 30.08
C SER A 409 9.18 -51.79 29.76
N LEU A 410 9.48 -52.01 28.49
CA LEU A 410 10.78 -52.58 28.04
C LEU A 410 11.77 -51.52 27.54
N ASN A 411 11.30 -50.39 27.00
CA ASN A 411 12.13 -49.40 26.28
C ASN A 411 11.89 -47.94 26.73
N ASN A 412 11.50 -47.72 27.98
CA ASN A 412 11.12 -46.39 28.51
C ASN A 412 12.10 -45.26 28.16
N TYR A 413 13.41 -45.49 28.31
CA TYR A 413 14.41 -44.45 28.06
C TYR A 413 14.43 -43.99 26.59
N ARG A 414 14.47 -44.95 25.65
CA ARG A 414 14.51 -44.61 24.22
C ARG A 414 13.18 -44.01 23.76
N ILE A 415 12.03 -44.54 24.21
CA ILE A 415 10.71 -44.00 23.83
C ILE A 415 10.56 -42.54 24.30
N ASN A 416 11.00 -42.21 25.51
CA ASN A 416 10.99 -40.82 25.98
C ASN A 416 11.97 -39.92 25.20
N GLU A 417 13.15 -40.43 24.84
CA GLU A 417 14.11 -39.69 24.01
C GLU A 417 13.54 -39.36 22.63
N MET A 418 12.86 -40.31 21.98
CA MET A 418 12.15 -40.06 20.70
C MET A 418 11.04 -39.02 20.87
N ARG A 419 10.26 -39.14 21.96
CA ARG A 419 9.16 -38.20 22.27
C ARG A 419 9.69 -36.77 22.44
N GLU A 420 10.74 -36.57 23.23
CA GLU A 420 11.37 -35.27 23.44
C GLU A 420 11.96 -34.72 22.14
N SER A 421 12.64 -35.57 21.34
CA SER A 421 13.19 -35.16 20.04
C SER A 421 12.10 -34.71 19.08
N ILE A 422 10.97 -35.42 19.00
CA ILE A 422 9.84 -35.02 18.15
C ILE A 422 9.22 -33.71 18.66
N ILE A 423 9.05 -33.53 19.97
CA ILE A 423 8.48 -32.29 20.54
C ILE A 423 9.36 -31.08 20.25
N GLN A 424 10.69 -31.22 20.30
CA GLN A 424 11.63 -30.10 20.20
C GLN A 424 12.07 -29.82 18.75
N ASP A 425 12.29 -30.86 17.94
CA ASP A 425 12.92 -30.77 16.62
C ASP A 425 11.98 -31.13 15.46
N TRP A 426 10.66 -31.04 15.65
CA TRP A 426 9.65 -31.34 14.61
C TRP A 426 9.78 -30.50 13.33
N HIS A 427 10.46 -29.36 13.38
CA HIS A 427 10.68 -28.48 12.24
C HIS A 427 11.72 -29.04 11.24
N ILE A 428 12.44 -30.11 11.60
CA ILE A 428 13.46 -30.73 10.77
C ILE A 428 12.92 -32.04 10.17
N HIS A 429 12.87 -32.12 8.84
CA HIS A 429 12.31 -33.31 8.18
C HIS A 429 13.14 -34.58 8.42
N SER A 430 14.47 -34.49 8.44
CA SER A 430 15.35 -35.65 8.59
C SER A 430 15.29 -36.28 9.99
N THR A 431 15.07 -35.48 11.04
CA THR A 431 14.92 -35.98 12.42
C THR A 431 13.59 -36.72 12.54
N LEU A 432 12.50 -36.15 12.04
CA LEU A 432 11.20 -36.80 12.00
C LEU A 432 11.26 -38.12 11.23
N GLN A 433 11.88 -38.15 10.04
CA GLN A 433 12.00 -39.38 9.26
C GLN A 433 12.77 -40.48 10.02
N PHE A 434 13.88 -40.12 10.67
CA PHE A 434 14.66 -41.05 11.47
C PHE A 434 13.85 -41.63 12.64
N GLU A 435 13.16 -40.77 13.39
CA GLU A 435 12.36 -41.20 14.53
C GLU A 435 11.14 -42.03 14.10
N MET A 436 10.53 -41.73 12.95
CA MET A 436 9.46 -42.56 12.38
C MET A 436 9.93 -43.99 12.11
N GLU A 437 11.11 -44.16 11.51
CA GLU A 437 11.68 -45.50 11.25
C GLU A 437 11.99 -46.26 12.54
N GLU A 438 12.41 -45.56 13.60
CA GLU A 438 12.68 -46.17 14.92
C GLU A 438 11.40 -46.57 15.64
N ILE A 439 10.35 -45.73 15.61
CA ILE A 439 9.00 -46.06 16.12
C ILE A 439 8.50 -47.34 15.45
N ASP A 440 8.59 -47.41 14.12
CA ASP A 440 8.17 -48.56 13.33
C ASP A 440 8.92 -49.84 13.72
N LYS A 441 10.24 -49.75 13.97
CA LYS A 441 11.05 -50.88 14.43
C LYS A 441 10.61 -51.35 15.80
N ILE A 442 10.38 -50.44 16.74
CA ILE A 442 9.95 -50.76 18.10
C ILE A 442 8.55 -51.39 18.08
N TYR A 443 7.60 -50.80 17.35
CA TYR A 443 6.25 -51.32 17.18
C TYR A 443 6.27 -52.75 16.63
N ARG A 444 7.00 -52.99 15.53
CA ARG A 444 7.14 -54.34 14.94
C ARG A 444 7.77 -55.33 15.92
N ARG A 445 8.76 -54.89 16.71
CA ARG A 445 9.40 -55.74 17.73
C ARG A 445 8.43 -56.09 18.85
N GLN A 446 7.66 -55.12 19.35
CA GLN A 446 6.66 -55.31 20.39
C GLN A 446 5.55 -56.25 19.93
N ASN A 447 5.00 -56.06 18.72
CA ASN A 447 3.99 -56.96 18.15
C ASN A 447 4.52 -58.39 18.00
N ARG A 448 5.74 -58.56 17.48
CA ARG A 448 6.36 -59.90 17.41
C ARG A 448 6.59 -60.51 18.79
N HIS A 449 6.95 -59.69 19.76
CA HIS A 449 7.15 -60.13 21.14
C HIS A 449 5.83 -60.60 21.76
N LEU A 450 4.77 -59.83 21.61
CA LEU A 450 3.41 -60.16 22.04
C LEU A 450 2.95 -61.48 21.42
N VAL A 451 3.07 -61.65 20.10
CA VAL A 451 2.74 -62.91 19.41
C VAL A 451 3.53 -64.10 19.97
N MET A 452 4.82 -63.90 20.28
CA MET A 452 5.65 -64.94 20.89
C MET A 452 5.17 -65.30 22.30
N LEU A 453 4.81 -64.31 23.12
CA LEU A 453 4.30 -64.51 24.47
C LEU A 453 2.95 -65.25 24.46
N HIS A 454 2.04 -64.89 23.55
CA HIS A 454 0.78 -65.63 23.35
C HIS A 454 1.03 -67.09 22.94
N GLN A 455 1.89 -67.33 21.94
CA GLN A 455 2.27 -68.70 21.56
C GLN A 455 2.86 -69.48 22.73
N ARG A 456 3.64 -68.82 23.59
CA ARG A 456 4.24 -69.46 24.76
C ARG A 456 3.22 -69.74 25.85
N ALA A 457 2.29 -68.83 26.08
CA ALA A 457 1.19 -68.98 27.02
C ALA A 457 0.25 -70.12 26.63
N GLU A 458 -0.08 -70.25 25.33
CA GLU A 458 -0.83 -71.40 24.77
C GLU A 458 -0.13 -72.73 25.06
N ASN A 459 1.18 -72.78 24.81
CA ASN A 459 2.00 -73.98 25.06
C ASN A 459 2.03 -74.41 26.54
N ILE A 460 1.80 -73.47 27.46
CA ILE A 460 1.76 -73.72 28.91
C ILE A 460 0.31 -73.85 29.40
N SER A 461 -0.67 -73.63 28.52
CA SER A 461 -2.11 -73.57 28.85
C SER A 461 -2.40 -72.59 30.00
N MET A 462 -1.71 -71.45 29.98
CA MET A 462 -1.95 -70.33 30.88
C MET A 462 -3.30 -69.67 30.55
N ASP A 463 -3.99 -69.14 31.55
CA ASP A 463 -5.19 -68.35 31.34
C ASP A 463 -4.82 -66.93 30.88
N ILE A 464 -5.41 -66.50 29.77
CA ILE A 464 -5.04 -65.29 29.01
C ILE A 464 -6.25 -64.33 28.93
N SER A 465 -7.36 -64.60 29.62
CA SER A 465 -8.62 -63.85 29.47
C SER A 465 -8.54 -62.35 29.79
N GLU A 466 -7.49 -61.89 30.49
CA GLU A 466 -7.24 -60.48 30.84
C GLU A 466 -6.02 -59.89 30.10
N SER A 467 -5.49 -60.57 29.07
CA SER A 467 -4.20 -60.19 28.46
C SER A 467 -4.20 -58.85 27.74
N ASP A 468 -5.37 -58.38 27.32
CA ASP A 468 -5.51 -57.14 26.54
C ASP A 468 -5.10 -55.90 27.36
N ASP A 469 -5.09 -56.01 28.69
CA ASP A 469 -4.70 -54.94 29.61
C ASP A 469 -3.26 -55.08 30.15
N TRP A 470 -2.51 -56.12 29.75
CA TRP A 470 -1.17 -56.37 30.29
C TRP A 470 -0.10 -55.66 29.45
N THR A 471 0.84 -55.00 30.12
CA THR A 471 2.10 -54.63 29.47
C THR A 471 2.91 -55.90 29.13
N LEU A 472 3.79 -55.84 28.13
CA LEU A 472 4.69 -56.91 27.74
C LEU A 472 5.53 -57.41 28.91
N ALA A 473 6.02 -56.51 29.79
CA ALA A 473 6.75 -56.91 30.98
C ALA A 473 5.86 -57.66 31.99
N GLU A 474 4.62 -57.20 32.22
CA GLU A 474 3.68 -57.91 33.09
C GLU A 474 3.28 -59.28 32.50
N PHE A 475 3.14 -59.36 31.19
CA PHE A 475 2.92 -60.63 30.49
C PHE A 475 4.13 -61.54 30.69
N GLU A 476 5.36 -61.06 30.50
CA GLU A 476 6.59 -61.82 30.77
C GLU A 476 6.65 -62.33 32.22
N ASP A 477 6.35 -61.49 33.21
CA ASP A 477 6.38 -61.86 34.63
C ASP A 477 5.31 -62.89 34.98
N ARG A 478 4.07 -62.72 34.50
CA ARG A 478 3.00 -63.70 34.73
C ARG A 478 3.26 -65.02 34.01
N LEU A 479 3.82 -64.97 32.81
CA LEU A 479 4.26 -66.14 32.08
C LEU A 479 5.40 -66.86 32.83
N PHE A 480 6.33 -66.10 33.39
CA PHE A 480 7.41 -66.62 34.22
C PHE A 480 6.89 -67.28 35.50
N ASP A 481 5.93 -66.68 36.19
CA ASP A 481 5.28 -67.26 37.36
C ASP A 481 4.50 -68.54 37.02
N ALA A 482 3.78 -68.55 35.90
CA ALA A 482 3.12 -69.75 35.37
C ALA A 482 4.14 -70.85 35.03
N GLU A 483 5.30 -70.47 34.49
CA GLU A 483 6.39 -71.36 34.15
C GLU A 483 7.14 -71.89 35.40
N ILE A 484 7.21 -71.13 36.50
CA ILE A 484 7.74 -71.57 37.80
C ILE A 484 6.78 -72.55 38.49
N ASN A 485 5.49 -72.24 38.51
CA ASN A 485 4.46 -73.08 39.13
C ASN A 485 4.19 -74.37 38.32
N ARG A 486 4.82 -74.49 37.14
CA ARG A 486 4.77 -75.66 36.25
C ARG A 486 5.46 -76.87 36.88
N SER A 487 4.66 -77.86 37.27
CA SER A 487 5.16 -79.18 37.67
C SER A 487 5.64 -79.98 36.44
N ARG A 488 6.94 -79.92 36.12
CA ARG A 488 7.60 -80.70 35.04
C ARG A 488 7.33 -82.21 35.12
N GLU A 489 7.01 -82.73 36.31
CA GLU A 489 6.66 -84.14 36.53
C GLU A 489 5.24 -84.50 36.06
N LEU A 490 4.25 -83.64 36.33
CA LEU A 490 2.87 -83.81 35.84
C LEU A 490 2.82 -83.73 34.31
N GLU A 491 3.72 -82.95 33.72
CA GLU A 491 3.82 -82.79 32.28
C GLU A 491 4.60 -83.91 31.59
N LYS A 492 5.66 -84.44 32.21
CA LYS A 492 6.25 -85.72 31.76
C LYS A 492 5.26 -86.87 31.92
N GLN A 493 4.38 -86.84 32.91
CA GLN A 493 3.32 -87.83 33.07
C GLN A 493 2.19 -87.64 32.05
N SER A 494 1.80 -86.42 31.71
CA SER A 494 0.78 -86.16 30.68
C SER A 494 1.33 -86.25 29.25
N LYS A 495 2.61 -85.95 28.99
CA LYS A 495 3.32 -86.35 27.76
C LYS A 495 3.50 -87.86 27.68
N ARG A 496 3.91 -88.55 28.75
CA ARG A 496 3.93 -90.03 28.75
C ARG A 496 2.54 -90.65 28.67
N ALA A 497 1.49 -89.93 29.09
CA ALA A 497 0.11 -90.35 28.90
C ALA A 497 -0.36 -90.09 27.47
N ARG A 498 -0.02 -88.93 26.85
CA ARG A 498 -0.26 -88.62 25.44
C ARG A 498 0.53 -89.57 24.52
N GLU A 499 1.81 -89.83 24.80
CA GLU A 499 2.67 -90.81 24.11
C GLU A 499 2.20 -92.25 24.35
N LYS A 500 1.55 -92.57 25.48
CA LYS A 500 0.88 -93.88 25.69
C LYS A 500 -0.46 -93.98 24.95
N ILE A 501 -1.11 -92.86 24.66
CA ILE A 501 -2.32 -92.80 23.83
C ILE A 501 -1.93 -92.84 22.34
N GLU A 502 -0.77 -92.29 21.96
CA GLU A 502 -0.20 -92.34 20.59
C GLU A 502 0.60 -93.63 20.28
N GLY A 503 0.73 -94.54 21.25
CA GLY A 503 1.36 -95.85 21.08
C GLY A 503 0.52 -96.91 20.33
N ILE A 504 -0.68 -96.56 19.85
CA ILE A 504 -1.44 -97.34 18.87
C ILE A 504 -1.88 -96.38 17.76
N SER A 505 -1.32 -96.62 16.57
CA SER A 505 -1.52 -95.96 15.26
C SER A 505 -0.68 -94.72 14.95
N ILE A 506 0.40 -94.95 14.19
CA ILE A 506 0.97 -94.01 13.23
C ILE A 506 0.60 -94.53 11.83
N ILE A 507 0.21 -93.59 10.96
CA ILE A 507 0.37 -93.49 9.48
C ILE A 507 -0.96 -93.23 8.75
N GLU A 508 -1.11 -91.93 8.45
CA GLU A 508 -1.66 -91.28 7.24
C GLU A 508 -3.11 -91.55 6.81
N GLU A 509 -3.96 -90.52 6.90
CA GLU A 509 -4.38 -89.72 5.73
C GLU A 509 -5.14 -88.46 6.16
N GLU A 510 -4.82 -87.36 5.49
CA GLU A 510 -5.45 -86.05 5.58
C GLU A 510 -6.95 -86.14 5.21
N ILE A 511 -7.83 -85.83 6.16
CA ILE A 511 -9.22 -85.39 5.94
C ILE A 511 -9.49 -84.42 7.11
N GLU A 512 -9.55 -83.10 6.91
CA GLU A 512 -10.71 -82.31 6.44
C GLU A 512 -12.04 -82.67 7.13
N ILE A 513 -12.91 -81.67 7.30
CA ILE A 513 -14.26 -81.62 7.93
C ILE A 513 -14.22 -80.80 9.24
N SER A 514 -14.37 -79.47 9.23
CA SER A 514 -15.59 -78.65 9.00
C SER A 514 -16.78 -79.02 9.91
N ILE A 515 -17.23 -78.08 10.76
CA ILE A 515 -18.60 -77.52 10.75
C ILE A 515 -18.74 -76.46 11.86
N ASP A 516 -18.94 -75.22 11.40
CA ASP A 516 -19.83 -74.16 11.88
C ASP A 516 -19.85 -73.74 13.36
N VAL A 517 -19.16 -72.65 13.64
CA VAL A 517 -19.73 -71.54 14.43
C VAL A 517 -19.55 -70.25 13.64
N GLU A 518 -20.68 -69.78 13.14
CA GLU A 518 -21.04 -68.41 12.75
C GLU A 518 -19.94 -67.49 12.21
N LYS A 519 -19.92 -67.43 10.87
CA LYS A 519 -19.44 -66.30 10.09
C LYS A 519 -19.97 -64.97 10.65
N THR A 520 -19.09 -64.21 11.27
CA THR A 520 -19.03 -62.76 11.09
C THR A 520 -17.72 -62.46 10.38
N GLU A 521 -17.77 -62.56 9.05
CA GLU A 521 -16.77 -61.93 8.18
C GLU A 521 -16.87 -60.41 8.41
N VAL A 522 -15.95 -59.85 9.21
CA VAL A 522 -15.57 -58.45 9.03
C VAL A 522 -14.62 -58.46 7.84
N ILE A 523 -15.21 -58.30 6.66
CA ILE A 523 -14.50 -57.99 5.42
C ILE A 523 -13.88 -56.62 5.66
N GLU A 524 -12.56 -56.55 5.80
CA GLU A 524 -11.86 -55.28 5.62
C GLU A 524 -12.14 -54.79 4.20
N GLU A 525 -12.82 -53.66 4.18
CA GLU A 525 -13.29 -52.90 3.05
C GLU A 525 -12.08 -52.28 2.34
N GLU A 526 -11.74 -52.70 1.11
CA GLU A 526 -11.18 -51.78 0.08
C GLU A 526 -10.88 -52.36 -1.34
N ASP A 527 -10.90 -53.67 -1.59
CA ASP A 527 -10.32 -54.21 -2.86
C ASP A 527 -11.30 -54.69 -3.96
N TRP A 528 -12.51 -54.13 -4.08
CA TRP A 528 -13.49 -54.50 -5.13
C TRP A 528 -13.52 -53.50 -6.30
N VAL A 529 -13.30 -54.00 -7.53
CA VAL A 529 -13.24 -53.19 -8.76
C VAL A 529 -14.28 -53.67 -9.79
N GLU A 530 -15.01 -52.74 -10.41
CA GLU A 530 -15.97 -53.06 -11.48
C GLU A 530 -15.23 -53.34 -12.80
N LYS A 531 -15.43 -54.53 -13.38
CA LYS A 531 -14.90 -54.94 -14.68
C LYS A 531 -16.03 -55.29 -15.64
N LYS A 532 -15.83 -55.13 -16.95
CA LYS A 532 -16.84 -55.45 -17.97
C LYS A 532 -16.50 -56.76 -18.66
N ALA A 533 -17.47 -57.64 -18.78
CA ALA A 533 -17.32 -58.85 -19.58
C ALA A 533 -17.41 -58.57 -21.08
N ALA A 534 -17.04 -59.54 -21.91
CA ALA A 534 -17.07 -59.43 -23.38
C ALA A 534 -18.47 -59.06 -23.94
N ASP A 535 -19.54 -59.41 -23.23
CA ASP A 535 -20.93 -59.06 -23.58
C ASP A 535 -21.35 -57.66 -23.07
N GLY A 536 -20.42 -56.86 -22.56
CA GLY A 536 -20.64 -55.48 -22.10
C GLY A 536 -21.33 -55.36 -20.73
N LYS A 537 -21.71 -56.47 -20.09
CA LYS A 537 -22.30 -56.46 -18.75
C LYS A 537 -21.21 -56.30 -17.67
N PRO A 538 -21.40 -55.39 -16.70
CA PRO A 538 -20.46 -55.20 -15.61
C PRO A 538 -20.56 -56.34 -14.59
N PHE A 539 -19.43 -56.75 -14.05
CA PHE A 539 -19.28 -57.65 -12.92
C PHE A 539 -18.22 -57.11 -11.97
N PHE A 540 -18.33 -57.44 -10.69
CA PHE A 540 -17.43 -56.97 -9.64
C PHE A 540 -16.38 -58.03 -9.38
N TYR A 541 -15.12 -57.61 -9.36
CA TYR A 541 -13.98 -58.49 -9.18
C TYR A 541 -13.16 -58.03 -7.98
N ASN A 542 -12.90 -58.93 -7.04
CA ASN A 542 -12.02 -58.65 -5.91
C ASN A 542 -10.59 -59.02 -6.28
N GLU A 543 -9.67 -58.04 -6.26
CA GLU A 543 -8.31 -58.26 -6.75
C GLU A 543 -7.46 -59.15 -5.82
N ARG A 544 -7.82 -59.19 -4.53
CA ARG A 544 -7.12 -59.99 -3.51
C ARG A 544 -7.62 -61.44 -3.47
N THR A 545 -8.94 -61.65 -3.50
CA THR A 545 -9.53 -63.00 -3.43
C THR A 545 -9.70 -63.67 -4.79
N LYS A 546 -9.56 -62.90 -5.88
CA LYS A 546 -9.78 -63.31 -7.28
C LYS A 546 -11.20 -63.80 -7.58
N GLU A 547 -12.15 -63.45 -6.71
CA GLU A 547 -13.55 -63.79 -6.88
C GLU A 547 -14.27 -62.79 -7.78
N SER A 548 -15.22 -63.28 -8.59
CA SER A 548 -16.03 -62.46 -9.50
C SER A 548 -17.51 -62.65 -9.22
N THR A 549 -18.27 -61.56 -9.06
CA THR A 549 -19.71 -61.60 -8.82
C THR A 549 -20.47 -60.67 -9.78
N TRP A 550 -21.65 -61.11 -10.22
CA TRP A 550 -22.51 -60.34 -11.13
C TRP A 550 -23.54 -59.46 -10.39
N LYS A 551 -23.60 -59.58 -9.06
CA LYS A 551 -24.47 -58.80 -8.18
C LYS A 551 -23.62 -57.80 -7.42
N ILE A 552 -24.08 -56.55 -7.35
CA ILE A 552 -23.40 -55.45 -6.64
C ILE A 552 -23.31 -55.81 -5.15
N PRO A 553 -22.11 -55.82 -4.54
CA PRO A 553 -21.95 -56.00 -3.10
C PRO A 553 -22.61 -54.85 -2.32
N GLU A 554 -23.30 -55.13 -1.21
CA GLU A 554 -24.22 -54.19 -0.52
C GLU A 554 -23.57 -52.86 -0.05
N PHE A 555 -22.25 -52.83 0.12
CA PHE A 555 -21.45 -51.67 0.54
C PHE A 555 -21.08 -50.70 -0.60
N TYR A 556 -21.29 -51.07 -1.87
CA TYR A 556 -20.90 -50.26 -3.03
C TYR A 556 -21.79 -49.02 -3.26
N ASN A 557 -22.97 -48.95 -2.62
CA ASN A 557 -23.90 -47.83 -2.81
C ASN A 557 -23.53 -46.55 -2.03
N GLN A 558 -22.64 -46.61 -1.04
CA GLN A 558 -22.27 -45.44 -0.23
C GLN A 558 -21.22 -44.52 -0.88
N ARG A 559 -20.51 -44.97 -1.94
CA ARG A 559 -19.56 -44.15 -2.72
C ARG A 559 -20.20 -43.39 -3.91
N LYS A 560 -21.48 -43.61 -4.20
CA LYS A 560 -22.18 -42.92 -5.31
C LYS A 560 -22.94 -41.66 -4.89
N GLU A 561 -23.32 -41.51 -3.62
CA GLU A 561 -23.99 -40.29 -3.13
C GLU A 561 -23.01 -39.12 -2.88
N THR A 562 -21.70 -39.37 -2.77
CA THR A 562 -20.69 -38.30 -2.61
C THR A 562 -20.11 -37.79 -3.94
N ASN A 563 -20.34 -38.48 -5.06
CA ASN A 563 -19.76 -38.14 -6.36
C ASN A 563 -20.73 -37.48 -7.36
N GLU A 564 -21.99 -37.24 -6.99
CA GLU A 564 -22.94 -36.45 -7.79
C GLU A 564 -22.84 -34.93 -7.55
N ASN A 565 -22.08 -34.48 -6.54
CA ASN A 565 -21.92 -33.03 -6.26
C ASN A 565 -20.71 -32.37 -6.96
N ASN A 566 -19.91 -33.10 -7.76
CA ASN A 566 -18.67 -32.56 -8.35
C ASN A 566 -18.48 -32.91 -9.85
N LYS A 567 -19.53 -32.76 -10.68
CA LYS A 567 -19.40 -32.67 -12.14
C LYS A 567 -20.46 -31.76 -12.76
N GLU A 568 -20.28 -30.46 -12.63
CA GLU A 568 -20.64 -29.52 -13.70
C GLU A 568 -19.41 -28.64 -14.00
N GLU A 569 -18.47 -29.24 -14.74
CA GLU A 569 -17.50 -28.48 -15.52
C GLU A 569 -17.39 -29.12 -16.91
N LYS A 570 -17.39 -28.24 -17.91
CA LYS A 570 -16.63 -28.32 -19.17
C LYS A 570 -17.22 -29.16 -20.30
N ASP A 571 -17.91 -28.42 -21.17
CA ASP A 571 -17.79 -28.60 -22.61
C ASP A 571 -16.46 -28.01 -23.13
N ASP A 572 -15.84 -28.78 -24.03
CA ASP A 572 -15.10 -28.37 -25.22
C ASP A 572 -13.73 -27.65 -25.13
N VAL A 573 -12.62 -28.36 -25.43
CA VAL A 573 -12.00 -28.49 -26.78
C VAL A 573 -10.60 -29.17 -26.71
N LYS A 574 -10.55 -30.39 -27.25
CA LYS A 574 -9.58 -31.08 -28.17
C LYS A 574 -8.07 -30.73 -28.28
N LEU A 575 -7.27 -31.80 -28.15
CA LEU A 575 -6.28 -32.45 -29.07
C LEU A 575 -5.05 -31.70 -29.63
N ILE A 576 -3.86 -32.32 -29.44
CA ILE A 576 -2.80 -32.78 -30.39
C ILE A 576 -1.60 -33.23 -29.51
N GLU A 577 -1.26 -34.51 -29.32
CA GLU A 577 -0.47 -35.47 -30.15
C GLU A 577 1.03 -35.16 -30.39
N ASN A 578 1.86 -36.17 -30.03
CA ASN A 578 3.21 -36.61 -30.48
C ASN A 578 4.23 -36.74 -29.30
N ASN A 579 4.56 -37.96 -28.81
CA ASN A 579 5.55 -38.96 -29.31
C ASN A 579 6.96 -38.37 -29.50
N GLU A 580 8.10 -39.02 -29.25
CA GLU A 580 8.62 -40.28 -28.69
C GLU A 580 10.16 -40.04 -28.71
N ASP A 581 10.93 -40.70 -27.83
CA ASP A 581 12.34 -41.13 -27.98
C ASP A 581 12.93 -41.33 -26.57
N SER A 582 12.85 -42.51 -25.95
CA SER A 582 13.67 -43.72 -26.14
C SER A 582 15.15 -43.61 -25.69
N LEU A 583 15.43 -44.37 -24.61
CA LEU A 583 16.54 -45.31 -24.42
C LEU A 583 17.92 -44.83 -23.91
N GLU A 584 18.23 -45.34 -22.72
CA GLU A 584 19.42 -46.14 -22.34
C GLU A 584 20.76 -45.87 -23.03
N GLU A 585 21.74 -45.40 -22.26
CA GLU A 585 23.20 -45.62 -22.33
C GLU A 585 23.80 -44.66 -21.26
N ILE A 586 24.66 -44.97 -20.28
CA ILE A 586 25.73 -45.95 -20.08
C ILE A 586 26.06 -45.94 -18.57
N LEU A 587 26.32 -47.13 -18.00
CA LEU A 587 27.10 -47.32 -16.76
C LEU A 587 28.59 -47.42 -17.14
N ASP A 588 29.44 -46.90 -16.24
CA ASP A 588 30.90 -47.09 -16.12
C ASP A 588 31.84 -46.29 -17.05
N SER A 589 32.61 -45.38 -16.44
CA SER A 589 34.08 -45.33 -16.52
C SER A 589 34.69 -44.17 -15.70
N GLU A 590 35.60 -44.52 -14.79
CA GLU A 590 36.88 -43.83 -14.47
C GLU A 590 36.82 -42.35 -14.00
N LEU A 591 37.01 -42.01 -12.71
CA LEU A 591 38.27 -41.98 -11.93
C LEU A 591 39.51 -41.44 -12.66
N ASN A 592 40.25 -40.59 -11.92
CA ASN A 592 41.53 -39.91 -12.18
C ASN A 592 41.43 -38.55 -12.94
N GLU A 593 42.07 -37.45 -12.53
CA GLU A 593 43.16 -37.24 -11.56
C GLU A 593 43.51 -35.73 -11.41
N TYR A 594 44.26 -35.41 -10.33
CA TYR A 594 45.20 -34.28 -10.12
C TYR A 594 44.65 -32.87 -9.77
N ASP A 595 45.21 -32.11 -8.81
CA ASP A 595 46.34 -32.36 -7.90
C ASP A 595 46.41 -31.30 -6.79
N ASP A 596 47.04 -31.71 -5.66
CA ASP A 596 48.00 -31.00 -4.79
C ASP A 596 47.66 -29.62 -4.17
N THR A 597 47.96 -29.28 -2.91
CA THR A 597 48.95 -29.69 -1.87
C THR A 597 48.48 -29.01 -0.55
N GLU A 598 48.87 -29.29 0.71
CA GLU A 598 50.10 -29.80 1.32
C GLU A 598 49.76 -30.20 2.78
N PHE A 599 50.35 -31.31 3.25
CA PHE A 599 50.41 -31.74 4.65
C PHE A 599 51.75 -31.28 5.25
N GLU A 600 51.79 -30.92 6.53
CA GLU A 600 53.02 -30.93 7.33
C GLU A 600 52.91 -31.97 8.46
N GLU A 601 53.80 -32.97 8.36
CA GLU A 601 54.13 -33.95 9.39
C GLU A 601 55.01 -33.32 10.48
N ILE A 602 54.83 -33.76 11.73
CA ILE A 602 55.94 -33.82 12.69
C ILE A 602 55.99 -35.26 13.23
N GLU A 603 57.17 -35.84 13.03
CA GLU A 603 57.64 -37.17 13.42
C GLU A 603 57.76 -37.33 14.96
N GLU A 604 57.43 -38.53 15.45
CA GLU A 604 58.24 -39.19 16.48
C GLU A 604 58.48 -40.64 16.06
N GLU A 605 59.72 -40.93 15.64
CA GLU A 605 60.27 -42.29 15.48
C GLU A 605 60.53 -42.94 16.85
N SER A 606 60.18 -44.22 16.99
CA SER A 606 61.19 -45.25 17.31
C SER A 606 60.66 -46.67 17.06
N ASP A 607 61.18 -47.24 15.97
CA ASP A 607 61.83 -48.55 15.90
C ASP A 607 61.10 -49.87 16.28
N LEU A 608 61.16 -50.78 15.29
CA LEU A 608 61.21 -52.25 15.38
C LEU A 608 59.86 -52.96 15.67
N THR A 609 59.22 -53.70 14.75
CA THR A 609 59.74 -54.86 14.01
C THR A 609 58.66 -55.44 13.09
N GLU A 610 59.09 -56.11 12.01
CA GLU A 610 58.27 -57.01 11.19
C GLU A 610 57.49 -58.04 12.04
N ILE A 611 56.18 -57.88 12.21
CA ILE A 611 55.35 -58.92 12.84
C ILE A 611 54.86 -59.88 11.75
N LYS A 612 55.62 -60.97 11.64
CA LYS A 612 55.23 -62.24 11.03
C LYS A 612 53.78 -62.61 11.39
N ASN A 613 53.09 -63.29 10.48
CA ASN A 613 51.86 -64.05 10.74
C ASN A 613 52.03 -64.96 11.97
N VAL A 614 51.72 -64.46 13.18
CA VAL A 614 51.64 -65.26 14.41
C VAL A 614 50.17 -65.39 14.74
N GLN A 615 49.56 -66.44 14.20
CA GLN A 615 48.19 -66.81 14.52
C GLN A 615 48.20 -67.43 15.91
N THR A 616 47.96 -66.64 16.95
CA THR A 616 47.89 -67.14 18.34
C THR A 616 46.72 -68.14 18.47
N PRO A 617 46.83 -69.17 19.32
CA PRO A 617 45.80 -70.19 19.46
C PRO A 617 44.42 -69.61 19.85
N LEU A 618 44.41 -68.57 20.68
CA LEU A 618 43.19 -67.90 21.15
C LEU A 618 42.49 -67.11 20.04
N ARG A 619 43.25 -66.40 19.17
CA ARG A 619 42.71 -65.70 17.99
C ARG A 619 42.01 -66.67 17.04
N LYS A 620 42.61 -67.85 16.80
CA LYS A 620 42.02 -68.89 15.95
C LYS A 620 40.70 -69.41 16.53
N ARG A 621 40.61 -69.65 17.84
CA ARG A 621 39.39 -70.16 18.50
C ARG A 621 38.23 -69.17 18.44
N LEU A 622 38.51 -67.87 18.59
CA LEU A 622 37.49 -66.81 18.50
C LEU A 622 37.12 -66.44 17.05
N GLY A 623 37.88 -66.93 16.06
CA GLY A 623 37.74 -66.58 14.64
C GLY A 623 38.23 -65.19 14.28
N MET A 624 39.11 -64.64 15.11
CA MET A 624 39.78 -63.37 14.84
C MET A 624 41.03 -63.68 14.01
N LYS A 625 41.09 -63.17 12.79
CA LYS A 625 42.29 -63.25 11.95
C LYS A 625 43.29 -62.20 12.44
N ASN A 626 43.59 -61.20 11.62
CA ASN A 626 44.50 -60.09 11.95
C ASN A 626 43.75 -58.87 12.51
N LYS A 627 42.50 -59.05 12.95
CA LYS A 627 41.72 -57.95 13.54
C LYS A 627 42.21 -57.69 14.96
N ASP A 628 42.34 -56.42 15.32
CA ASP A 628 42.69 -56.00 16.66
C ASP A 628 41.55 -56.32 17.65
N PRO A 629 41.82 -57.01 18.78
CA PRO A 629 40.80 -57.38 19.77
C PRO A 629 40.03 -56.18 20.34
N LEU A 630 40.68 -55.02 20.54
CA LEU A 630 40.05 -53.81 21.07
C LEU A 630 39.14 -53.13 20.02
N SER A 631 39.55 -53.16 18.75
CA SER A 631 38.72 -52.72 17.63
C SER A 631 37.45 -53.57 17.48
N ILE A 632 37.50 -54.87 17.79
CA ILE A 632 36.30 -55.72 17.78
C ILE A 632 35.40 -55.41 18.98
N GLU A 633 35.98 -55.24 20.18
CA GLU A 633 35.22 -54.93 21.40
C GLU A 633 34.40 -53.64 21.26
N SER A 634 35.03 -52.58 20.76
CA SER A 634 34.41 -51.27 20.58
C SER A 634 33.37 -51.18 19.44
N ALA A 635 33.36 -52.14 18.51
CA ALA A 635 32.48 -52.10 17.34
C ALA A 635 30.98 -52.26 17.65
N ARG A 636 30.62 -53.00 18.71
CA ARG A 636 29.22 -53.21 19.15
C ARG A 636 29.16 -53.85 20.53
N GLN A 637 28.05 -53.61 21.23
CA GLN A 637 27.74 -54.26 22.51
C GLN A 637 27.56 -55.78 22.31
N ARG A 638 28.26 -56.58 23.13
CA ARG A 638 28.23 -58.06 23.08
C ARG A 638 28.04 -58.63 24.47
N ASP A 639 28.03 -59.97 24.55
CA ASP A 639 28.14 -60.68 25.82
C ASP A 639 29.33 -60.16 26.63
N LEU A 640 29.09 -59.69 27.86
CA LEU A 640 30.11 -59.12 28.75
C LEU A 640 31.30 -60.05 28.95
N ARG A 641 31.12 -61.37 28.83
CA ARG A 641 32.20 -62.35 28.97
C ARG A 641 33.12 -62.36 27.75
N ILE A 642 32.55 -62.30 26.55
CA ILE A 642 33.34 -62.18 25.32
C ILE A 642 34.04 -60.82 25.28
N GLN A 643 33.36 -59.76 25.71
CA GLN A 643 33.99 -58.46 25.82
C GLN A 643 35.15 -58.44 26.83
N ARG A 644 34.99 -59.07 28.01
CA ARG A 644 36.07 -59.20 28.98
C ARG A 644 37.27 -59.95 28.40
N LEU A 645 37.00 -61.06 27.70
CA LEU A 645 38.03 -61.84 27.03
C LEU A 645 38.78 -60.99 25.98
N LEU A 646 38.06 -60.23 25.14
CA LEU A 646 38.65 -59.34 24.14
C LEU A 646 39.54 -58.25 24.75
N ARG A 647 39.20 -57.73 25.94
CA ARG A 647 40.04 -56.75 26.65
C ARG A 647 41.25 -57.37 27.37
N LEU A 648 41.17 -58.63 27.80
CA LEU A 648 42.30 -59.35 28.40
C LEU A 648 43.30 -59.85 27.34
N MET A 649 42.88 -60.04 26.09
CA MET A 649 43.71 -60.59 25.02
C MET A 649 45.01 -59.82 24.74
N PRO A 650 45.02 -58.48 24.59
CA PRO A 650 46.27 -57.73 24.40
C PRO A 650 47.27 -57.91 25.56
N LEU A 651 46.77 -58.09 26.79
CA LEU A 651 47.61 -58.35 27.97
C LEU A 651 48.17 -59.77 27.98
N ILE A 652 47.40 -60.76 27.51
CA ILE A 652 47.85 -62.15 27.37
C ILE A 652 48.91 -62.26 26.26
N GLU A 653 48.68 -61.60 25.12
CA GLU A 653 49.58 -61.67 23.97
C GLU A 653 50.91 -60.92 24.18
N SER A 654 50.94 -59.94 25.09
CA SER A 654 52.16 -59.18 25.42
C SER A 654 52.97 -59.73 26.59
N LYS A 655 52.34 -60.45 27.54
CA LYS A 655 52.99 -60.90 28.79
C LYS A 655 53.38 -62.39 28.82
N PHE A 656 52.93 -63.21 27.87
CA PHE A 656 53.14 -64.66 27.87
C PHE A 656 53.67 -65.16 26.52
N ASP A 657 54.54 -66.17 26.54
CA ASP A 657 55.05 -66.84 25.35
C ASP A 657 54.02 -67.80 24.74
N ILE A 658 54.22 -68.25 23.49
CA ILE A 658 53.25 -69.09 22.74
C ILE A 658 52.88 -70.38 23.49
N ASP A 659 53.83 -71.01 24.19
CA ASP A 659 53.59 -72.23 24.97
C ASP A 659 52.76 -71.95 26.25
N GLU A 660 53.01 -70.82 26.92
CA GLU A 660 52.23 -70.38 28.08
C GLU A 660 50.82 -69.92 27.67
N GLN A 661 50.70 -69.26 26.52
CA GLN A 661 49.41 -68.95 25.90
C GLN A 661 48.63 -70.22 25.55
N MET A 662 49.30 -71.30 25.08
CA MET A 662 48.64 -72.59 24.85
C MET A 662 48.08 -73.19 26.13
N ASP A 663 48.80 -73.06 27.25
CA ASP A 663 48.33 -73.57 28.55
C ASP A 663 47.17 -72.72 29.11
N LEU A 664 47.21 -71.39 28.97
CA LEU A 664 46.08 -70.50 29.29
C LEU A 664 44.86 -70.77 28.41
N VAL A 665 45.05 -71.07 27.12
CA VAL A 665 43.96 -71.45 26.21
C VAL A 665 43.34 -72.77 26.63
N LYS A 666 44.12 -73.77 27.06
CA LYS A 666 43.58 -75.02 27.63
C LYS A 666 42.78 -74.78 28.90
N GLU A 667 43.16 -73.79 29.73
CA GLU A 667 42.38 -73.39 30.91
C GLU A 667 41.07 -72.68 30.53
N LEU A 668 41.03 -71.96 29.40
CA LEU A 668 39.84 -71.26 28.89
C LEU A 668 38.93 -72.13 28.00
N ASP A 669 39.43 -73.22 27.42
CA ASP A 669 38.69 -74.12 26.52
C ASP A 669 37.36 -74.61 27.11
N PRO A 670 37.27 -75.04 28.39
CA PRO A 670 36.00 -75.44 28.99
C PRO A 670 34.92 -74.35 28.96
N LEU A 671 35.34 -73.08 29.14
CA LEU A 671 34.46 -71.92 29.10
C LEU A 671 34.05 -71.57 27.67
N LEU A 672 35.00 -71.58 26.74
CA LEU A 672 34.72 -71.31 25.32
C LEU A 672 33.82 -72.39 24.73
N ASP A 673 34.02 -73.66 25.08
CA ASP A 673 33.14 -74.77 24.72
C ASP A 673 31.75 -74.63 25.34
N ASN A 674 31.66 -74.14 26.58
CA ASN A 674 30.38 -73.88 27.23
C ASN A 674 29.62 -72.76 26.48
N ILE A 675 30.28 -71.63 26.21
CA ILE A 675 29.68 -70.52 25.46
C ILE A 675 29.31 -70.97 24.04
N GLU A 676 30.18 -71.71 23.35
CA GLU A 676 29.89 -72.21 21.99
C GLU A 676 28.71 -73.19 21.99
N LYS A 677 28.65 -74.14 22.94
CA LYS A 677 27.48 -75.04 23.09
C LYS A 677 26.21 -74.27 23.40
N TRP A 678 26.29 -73.26 24.25
CA TRP A 678 25.16 -72.42 24.61
C TRP A 678 24.63 -71.64 23.40
N VAL A 679 25.53 -70.97 22.65
CA VAL A 679 25.21 -70.25 21.42
C VAL A 679 24.61 -71.22 20.40
N ARG A 680 25.18 -72.42 20.28
CA ARG A 680 24.69 -73.46 19.38
C ARG A 680 23.26 -73.87 19.69
N VAL A 681 22.98 -74.26 20.93
CA VAL A 681 21.63 -74.71 21.33
C VAL A 681 20.59 -73.62 21.03
N ARG A 682 20.88 -72.36 21.39
CA ARG A 682 19.92 -71.26 21.14
C ARG A 682 19.82 -70.88 19.67
N SER A 683 20.90 -70.95 18.92
CA SER A 683 20.88 -70.68 17.47
C SER A 683 20.15 -71.79 16.70
N GLU A 684 20.30 -73.05 17.10
CA GLU A 684 19.56 -74.19 16.54
C GLU A 684 18.06 -74.07 16.82
N HIS A 685 17.67 -73.71 18.06
CA HIS A 685 16.27 -73.46 18.43
C HIS A 685 15.65 -72.32 17.59
N ARG A 686 16.47 -71.38 17.14
CA ARG A 686 16.06 -70.23 16.32
C ARG A 686 16.34 -70.41 14.84
N ARG A 687 16.78 -71.61 14.42
CA ARG A 687 17.15 -71.95 13.03
C ARG A 687 18.17 -70.99 12.40
N CYS A 688 19.04 -70.39 13.21
CA CYS A 688 20.09 -69.47 12.77
C CYS A 688 21.52 -70.00 13.03
N TRP A 689 21.65 -71.28 13.38
CA TRP A 689 22.96 -71.92 13.50
C TRP A 689 23.60 -72.14 12.13
N ASP A 690 24.86 -71.75 12.01
CA ASP A 690 25.73 -72.05 10.88
C ASP A 690 27.12 -72.39 11.43
N ASP A 691 27.70 -73.49 10.94
CA ASP A 691 29.04 -73.94 11.33
C ASP A 691 30.15 -73.05 10.75
N SER A 692 29.82 -72.13 9.83
CA SER A 692 30.78 -71.18 9.26
C SER A 692 31.16 -70.07 10.25
N GLY A 693 32.47 -69.81 10.37
CA GLY A 693 33.01 -68.72 11.18
C GLY A 693 33.44 -69.09 12.60
N GLY A 694 34.08 -68.15 13.31
CA GLY A 694 34.46 -68.34 14.72
C GLY A 694 33.38 -67.91 15.71
N LEU A 695 33.65 -68.12 17.00
CA LEU A 695 32.68 -67.90 18.08
C LEU A 695 32.04 -66.50 18.07
N ILE A 696 32.80 -65.45 17.77
CA ILE A 696 32.30 -64.06 17.73
C ILE A 696 31.25 -63.89 16.62
N GLN A 697 31.51 -64.44 15.43
CA GLN A 697 30.57 -64.35 14.30
C GLN A 697 29.28 -65.13 14.60
N LYS A 698 29.39 -66.28 15.27
CA LYS A 698 28.23 -67.06 15.71
C LYS A 698 27.38 -66.30 16.74
N ILE A 699 28.02 -65.58 17.65
CA ILE A 699 27.33 -64.72 18.64
C ILE A 699 26.66 -63.52 17.97
N ASP A 700 27.36 -62.85 17.04
CA ASP A 700 26.84 -61.67 16.34
C ASP A 700 25.57 -62.02 15.55
N ARG A 701 25.54 -63.18 14.87
CA ARG A 701 24.34 -63.72 14.17
C ARG A 701 23.20 -64.03 15.13
N LEU A 702 23.50 -64.68 16.26
CA LEU A 702 22.48 -64.98 17.27
C LEU A 702 21.87 -63.69 17.84
N GLN A 703 22.70 -62.68 18.09
CA GLN A 703 22.26 -61.36 18.54
C GLN A 703 21.37 -60.65 17.51
N GLU A 704 21.72 -60.66 16.22
CA GLU A 704 20.86 -60.08 15.16
C GLU A 704 19.47 -60.72 15.10
N VAL A 705 19.38 -62.01 15.41
CA VAL A 705 18.10 -62.74 15.48
C VAL A 705 17.36 -62.43 16.79
N LEU A 706 18.08 -62.26 17.90
CA LEU A 706 17.53 -61.85 19.20
C LEU A 706 16.97 -60.43 19.16
N ASP A 707 17.61 -59.51 18.44
CA ASP A 707 17.13 -58.14 18.23
C ASP A 707 15.79 -58.12 17.47
N LYS A 708 15.57 -59.12 16.60
CA LYS A 708 14.33 -59.28 15.81
C LYS A 708 13.22 -60.01 16.57
N VAL A 709 13.58 -60.98 17.40
CA VAL A 709 12.65 -61.81 18.20
C VAL A 709 13.33 -62.13 19.54
N PRO A 710 12.98 -61.46 20.65
CA PRO A 710 13.41 -61.91 21.97
C PRO A 710 12.84 -63.30 22.21
N GLY A 711 13.51 -64.16 22.98
CA GLY A 711 12.92 -65.46 23.28
C GLY A 711 13.07 -65.83 24.74
N PRO A 712 12.35 -66.86 25.18
CA PRO A 712 12.07 -67.06 26.60
C PRO A 712 13.33 -67.47 27.37
N GLY A 713 13.47 -66.89 28.57
CA GLY A 713 14.50 -67.19 29.57
C GLY A 713 15.85 -66.47 29.39
N ILE A 714 16.40 -65.99 30.52
CA ILE A 714 17.69 -65.30 30.75
C ILE A 714 18.18 -64.44 29.56
N GLN A 715 18.03 -63.12 29.74
CA GLN A 715 18.65 -62.11 28.88
C GLN A 715 20.18 -62.28 28.90
N LEU A 716 20.84 -62.20 27.74
CA LEU A 716 22.29 -62.07 27.74
C LEU A 716 22.66 -60.81 28.54
N PRO A 717 23.70 -60.85 29.37
CA PRO A 717 24.34 -59.62 29.82
C PRO A 717 25.06 -59.00 28.61
N ILE A 718 24.32 -58.21 27.81
CA ILE A 718 24.82 -57.47 26.65
C ILE A 718 25.25 -56.08 27.13
N GLY A 719 26.47 -55.67 26.82
CA GLY A 719 26.95 -54.34 27.17
C GLY A 719 28.45 -54.17 26.92
N PHE A 720 28.98 -53.00 27.27
CA PHE A 720 30.41 -52.73 27.25
C PHE A 720 31.10 -53.17 28.57
N ASP A 721 32.20 -53.93 28.53
CA ASP A 721 32.95 -54.27 29.75
C ASP A 721 33.62 -53.02 30.32
N LYS A 722 33.30 -52.68 31.58
CA LYS A 722 33.87 -51.53 32.31
C LYS A 722 34.74 -51.94 33.49
N LYS A 723 34.97 -53.24 33.72
CA LYS A 723 35.78 -53.71 34.85
C LYS A 723 37.26 -53.31 34.68
N PRO A 724 37.96 -52.90 35.75
CA PRO A 724 39.38 -52.57 35.68
C PRO A 724 40.22 -53.78 35.26
N LEU A 725 41.26 -53.57 34.46
CA LEU A 725 42.15 -54.64 33.97
C LEU A 725 43.21 -55.01 35.02
N PRO A 726 43.65 -56.29 35.08
CA PRO A 726 44.65 -56.74 36.05
C PRO A 726 46.03 -56.15 35.75
N SER A 727 46.77 -55.82 36.81
CA SER A 727 48.01 -55.06 36.69
C SER A 727 49.26 -55.96 36.66
N THR A 728 49.25 -57.06 37.42
CA THR A 728 50.37 -58.03 37.49
C THR A 728 50.09 -59.31 36.69
N THR A 729 51.15 -60.07 36.36
CA THR A 729 51.03 -61.38 35.67
C THR A 729 50.31 -62.41 36.54
N ASP A 730 50.59 -62.43 37.85
CA ASP A 730 49.96 -63.35 38.79
C ASP A 730 48.47 -63.04 38.99
N GLU A 731 48.09 -61.76 39.02
CA GLU A 731 46.69 -61.32 39.02
C GLU A 731 45.96 -61.74 37.74
N LEU A 732 46.62 -61.65 36.59
CA LEU A 732 46.03 -62.03 35.30
C LEU A 732 45.83 -63.54 35.19
N VAL A 733 46.79 -64.37 35.65
CA VAL A 733 46.61 -65.82 35.71
C VAL A 733 45.53 -66.22 36.72
N ALA A 734 45.47 -65.54 37.88
CA ALA A 734 44.40 -65.76 38.85
C ALA A 734 43.02 -65.35 38.31
N GLU A 735 42.94 -64.24 37.58
CA GLU A 735 41.70 -63.78 36.94
C GLU A 735 41.25 -64.74 35.84
N ILE A 736 42.15 -65.26 35.00
CA ILE A 736 41.81 -66.26 33.98
C ILE A 736 41.27 -67.55 34.62
N LYS A 737 41.88 -68.00 35.73
CA LYS A 737 41.42 -69.18 36.48
C LYS A 737 40.08 -68.96 37.20
N ASP A 738 39.84 -67.76 37.70
CA ASP A 738 38.56 -67.40 38.29
C ASP A 738 37.48 -67.30 37.20
N PHE A 739 37.83 -66.67 36.08
CA PHE A 739 36.98 -66.49 34.92
C PHE A 739 36.56 -67.85 34.32
N SER A 740 37.47 -68.82 34.19
CA SER A 740 37.16 -70.16 33.67
C SER A 740 36.24 -70.97 34.57
N ASN A 741 36.31 -70.78 35.90
CA ASN A 741 35.57 -71.59 36.87
C ASN A 741 34.22 -70.97 37.30
N ASN A 742 34.13 -69.64 37.41
CA ASN A 742 32.96 -68.95 37.96
C ASN A 742 31.93 -68.52 36.90
N THR A 743 32.19 -68.70 35.59
CA THR A 743 31.30 -68.19 34.52
C THR A 743 30.77 -69.28 33.56
N LEU A 744 30.72 -70.54 34.02
CA LEU A 744 30.09 -71.63 33.28
C LEU A 744 28.56 -71.49 33.29
N VAL A 745 27.95 -71.41 32.10
CA VAL A 745 26.49 -71.34 31.96
C VAL A 745 25.89 -72.74 32.05
N SER A 746 24.76 -72.88 32.76
CA SER A 746 23.95 -74.10 32.64
C SER A 746 23.36 -74.17 31.23
N THR A 747 23.67 -75.24 30.50
CA THR A 747 23.13 -75.53 29.16
C THR A 747 21.66 -75.97 29.19
N SER A 748 21.06 -76.08 30.38
CA SER A 748 19.68 -76.51 30.60
C SER A 748 18.95 -75.48 31.47
N GLY A 749 17.79 -75.00 31.03
CA GLY A 749 16.97 -74.02 31.77
C GLY A 749 16.75 -74.40 33.24
N GLY A 750 17.46 -73.68 34.12
CA GLY A 750 17.52 -73.82 35.57
C GLY A 750 18.70 -73.01 36.13
N ILE A 751 18.39 -72.04 37.00
CA ILE A 751 19.18 -70.84 37.39
C ILE A 751 20.34 -71.14 38.37
N ILE A 752 21.41 -70.31 38.34
CA ILE A 752 21.95 -69.62 39.53
C ILE A 752 22.21 -68.14 39.16
N ALA A 753 21.81 -67.24 40.06
CA ALA A 753 22.01 -65.79 40.00
C ALA A 753 23.47 -65.37 40.24
N LEU A 754 23.86 -64.23 39.67
CA LEU A 754 24.90 -63.36 40.23
C LEU A 754 24.26 -62.02 40.58
#